data_AF-A0A925I0H9-F1
#
_entry.id   AF-A0A925I0H9-F1
#
_cell.length_a   1.000
_cell.length_b   1.000
_cell.length_c   1.000
_cell.angle_alpha   90.00
_cell.angle_beta   90.00
_cell.angle_gamma   90.00
#
_symmetry.space_group_name_H-M   'P 1'
#
loop_
_entity.id
_entity.type
_entity.pdbx_description
1 polymer ?
#
loop_
_entity_poly.entity_id
_entity_poly.type
_entity_poly.pdbx_seq_one_letter_code
_entity_poly.pdbx_strand_id
1 'polypeptide(L)'
;MSVTALPTDQALPRTAQRREQAVTAERVFSWILQDMASLQLTVILFLLGIFVIWVGTTAQADADIWQVVDRYFRSFFMEVSFKYVFPAQFFPAVLHNLPGKFYAPGGMSVGLMMMLNLLAAHLWRFKIQASGTRLLLGLGMTSLGVLITFLVIASGHNSQGLQGVPFFTWGQMWIGLLFLYMAGVIGGGAALASWAPTVWDFQRGTQQQRIIFGLAAGVLVILAALWCFLIYTGIRVPDEGLRIVWQLMMGILGTIPLLVGCIMVFKQRGGIVVIHAGIALMMFGELFVSLYAVENQARMAEGQTVNYVYDVRNTELAITRKLGDGQEEVFAIPRSKLLRSAATNTPIQDESLPFEVQVVNYFDNSTLRRTKSKDKLPYTKGAAFDSKIALVDLPASKGTDSDAPVDEGAMYVKFLAKGTGKDLGTYALSQKVTSSFEEPFEDQVTVGKEKYGVSLRFQRSYRPYSLRLVDARGDKFAASQITKNFSSDVHLVDPTRNTDRSVHIWMNNPLRFAGETFYQSGFGSLSQTKDYTILSVVTNTGWMIPYVACMIVAIGLVSHFLITLARFLQKTLESDREFISAEALVLPGSPAMPSGKRGRSQPSTAPPSEAAPIWKTFNIIFSGGAVLAASLVFVVWLMYWLSPQKFTNKEMNLAGFSRLPVLDDGRVKPMDSLARNSARTMSGSFYERVKDDDGKRIAAVEWLLDTITASPAAKKYKLFKIESPEVVETLG
;
A
#
# COMPACT_ATOMS: atom_id res chain seq x y z
N MET A 1 -13.14 -7.39 -52.43
CA MET A 1 -12.96 -6.18 -53.25
C MET A 1 -12.59 -5.04 -52.31
N SER A 2 -11.57 -4.20 -52.48
CA SER A 2 -10.43 -4.17 -53.38
C SER A 2 -9.38 -3.27 -52.71
N VAL A 3 -8.12 -3.66 -52.81
CA VAL A 3 -6.94 -2.84 -52.51
C VAL A 3 -6.95 -1.60 -53.40
N THR A 4 -6.71 -0.40 -52.86
CA THR A 4 -6.35 0.82 -53.61
C THR A 4 -5.28 1.55 -52.79
N ALA A 5 -4.00 1.31 -53.07
CA ALA A 5 -3.15 1.96 -54.08
C ALA A 5 -2.66 3.35 -53.61
N LEU A 6 -1.42 3.36 -53.10
CA LEU A 6 -0.60 4.54 -52.83
C LEU A 6 -0.27 5.27 -54.14
N PRO A 7 -0.12 6.61 -54.16
CA PRO A 7 0.42 7.32 -55.29
C PRO A 7 1.94 7.06 -55.40
N THR A 8 2.35 6.68 -56.60
CA THR A 8 3.73 6.45 -57.03
C THR A 8 4.47 7.79 -57.11
N ASP A 9 5.40 8.04 -56.18
CA ASP A 9 6.34 9.15 -56.30
C ASP A 9 7.44 8.77 -57.30
N GLN A 10 7.58 9.61 -58.32
CA GLN A 10 8.56 9.48 -59.39
C GLN A 10 9.98 9.61 -58.85
N ALA A 11 10.80 8.63 -59.18
CA ALA A 11 12.22 8.61 -58.90
C ALA A 11 12.94 9.77 -59.61
N LEU A 12 13.59 10.65 -58.83
CA LEU A 12 14.70 11.46 -59.29
C LEU A 12 16.03 10.84 -58.80
N PRO A 13 17.10 10.86 -59.62
CA PRO A 13 18.28 10.07 -59.36
C PRO A 13 19.08 10.60 -58.17
N ARG A 14 19.50 9.64 -57.33
CA ARG A 14 20.50 9.79 -56.27
C ARG A 14 21.80 10.38 -56.83
N THR A 15 21.97 11.69 -56.75
CA THR A 15 23.32 12.28 -56.72
C THR A 15 23.82 12.23 -55.29
N ALA A 16 24.89 11.46 -55.13
CA ALA A 16 25.58 11.24 -53.88
C ALA A 16 26.14 12.57 -53.33
N GLN A 17 25.48 13.13 -52.33
CA GLN A 17 26.14 13.88 -51.27
C GLN A 17 25.84 13.19 -49.94
N ARG A 18 26.44 12.00 -49.77
CA ARG A 18 26.67 11.43 -48.45
C ARG A 18 27.75 12.30 -47.80
N ARG A 19 27.35 13.47 -47.29
CA ARG A 19 28.14 14.15 -46.26
C ARG A 19 28.19 13.15 -45.10
N GLU A 20 29.34 12.53 -44.88
CA GLU A 20 29.70 11.98 -43.57
C GLU A 20 29.66 13.15 -42.60
N GLN A 21 28.47 13.44 -42.08
CA GLN A 21 28.31 14.34 -40.96
C GLN A 21 28.85 13.58 -39.77
N ALA A 22 30.05 13.96 -39.33
CA ALA A 22 30.66 13.45 -38.11
C ALA A 22 29.59 13.36 -37.02
N VAL A 23 29.42 12.15 -36.47
CA VAL A 23 28.51 11.90 -35.35
C VAL A 23 29.07 12.65 -34.16
N THR A 24 28.55 13.85 -33.91
CA THR A 24 28.96 14.66 -32.76
C THR A 24 28.36 14.07 -31.48
N ALA A 25 29.07 14.21 -30.35
CA ALA A 25 28.59 13.72 -29.06
C ALA A 25 27.18 14.26 -28.71
N GLU A 26 26.87 15.49 -29.12
CA GLU A 26 25.54 16.10 -28.96
C GLU A 26 24.44 15.37 -29.73
N ARG A 27 24.73 14.89 -30.94
CA ARG A 27 23.75 14.12 -31.73
C ARG A 27 23.50 12.75 -31.11
N VAL A 28 24.57 12.06 -30.69
CA VAL A 28 24.45 10.78 -29.97
C VAL A 28 23.63 10.96 -28.70
N PHE A 29 23.93 11.99 -27.92
CA PHE A 29 23.18 12.32 -26.70
C PHE A 29 21.70 12.60 -26.99
N SER A 30 21.40 13.36 -28.04
CA SER A 30 20.02 13.67 -28.44
C SER A 30 19.23 12.43 -28.86
N TRP A 31 19.86 11.48 -29.57
CA TRP A 31 19.23 10.23 -30.00
C TRP A 31 18.93 9.33 -28.79
N ILE A 32 19.91 9.15 -27.91
CA ILE A 32 19.72 8.39 -26.67
C ILE A 32 18.58 9.00 -25.84
N LEU A 33 18.57 10.33 -25.65
CA LEU A 33 17.54 11.01 -24.87
C LEU A 33 16.14 10.87 -25.49
N GLN A 34 16.04 10.92 -26.82
CA GLN A 34 14.78 10.74 -27.53
C GLN A 34 14.23 9.32 -27.36
N ASP A 35 15.07 8.30 -27.50
CA ASP A 35 14.67 6.90 -27.34
C ASP A 35 14.28 6.60 -25.89
N MET A 36 15.05 7.12 -24.93
CA MET A 36 14.72 7.03 -23.51
C MET A 36 13.43 7.77 -23.16
N ALA A 37 13.05 8.82 -23.91
CA ALA A 37 11.79 9.55 -23.73
C ALA A 37 10.58 8.91 -24.46
N SER A 38 10.73 7.71 -25.02
CA SER A 38 9.68 7.03 -25.80
C SER A 38 8.52 6.53 -24.92
N LEU A 39 7.30 6.68 -25.43
CA LEU A 39 6.09 6.15 -24.79
C LEU A 39 5.99 4.62 -24.94
N GLN A 40 6.56 4.05 -26.01
CA GLN A 40 6.64 2.60 -26.18
C GLN A 40 7.49 1.98 -25.07
N LEU A 41 8.62 2.61 -24.75
CA LEU A 41 9.46 2.20 -23.62
C LEU A 41 8.68 2.26 -22.31
N THR A 42 7.94 3.35 -22.07
CA THR A 42 7.06 3.48 -20.89
C THR A 42 6.08 2.30 -20.77
N VAL A 43 5.37 1.96 -21.86
CA VAL A 43 4.40 0.85 -21.87
C VAL A 43 5.08 -0.50 -21.59
N ILE A 44 6.23 -0.75 -22.21
CA ILE A 44 7.02 -1.98 -21.98
C ILE A 44 7.43 -2.08 -20.51
N LEU A 45 7.94 -0.99 -19.94
CA LEU A 45 8.35 -0.96 -18.52
C LEU A 45 7.17 -1.18 -17.57
N PHE A 46 5.99 -0.63 -17.88
CA PHE A 46 4.78 -0.91 -17.11
C PHE A 46 4.37 -2.38 -17.19
N LEU A 47 4.40 -3.00 -18.37
CA LEU A 47 4.11 -4.43 -18.52
C LEU A 47 5.13 -5.30 -17.78
N LEU A 48 6.41 -4.95 -17.83
CA LEU A 48 7.45 -5.61 -17.04
C LEU A 48 7.22 -5.43 -15.53
N GLY A 49 6.79 -4.24 -15.09
CA GLY A 49 6.44 -3.98 -13.69
C GLY A 49 5.27 -4.85 -13.21
N ILE A 50 4.20 -4.95 -14.02
CA ILE A 50 3.08 -5.86 -13.75
C ILE A 50 3.58 -7.31 -13.67
N PHE A 51 4.48 -7.71 -14.58
CA PHE A 51 5.05 -9.06 -14.58
C PHE A 51 5.90 -9.34 -13.33
N VAL A 52 6.73 -8.40 -12.87
CA VAL A 52 7.50 -8.52 -11.61
C VAL A 52 6.54 -8.68 -10.43
N ILE A 53 5.49 -7.86 -10.33
CA ILE A 53 4.48 -7.95 -9.27
C ILE A 53 3.78 -9.30 -9.32
N TRP A 54 3.39 -9.78 -10.52
CA TRP A 54 2.74 -11.06 -10.71
C TRP A 54 3.60 -12.22 -10.19
N VAL A 55 4.85 -12.32 -10.66
CA VAL A 55 5.78 -13.39 -10.27
C VAL A 55 6.11 -13.32 -8.78
N GLY A 56 6.36 -12.12 -8.25
CA GLY A 56 6.64 -11.94 -6.84
C GLY A 56 5.46 -12.39 -5.97
N THR A 57 4.24 -12.00 -6.33
CA THR A 57 3.02 -12.39 -5.59
C THR A 57 2.81 -13.89 -5.60
N THR A 58 3.00 -14.56 -6.76
CA THR A 58 2.83 -16.02 -6.84
C THR A 58 3.94 -16.79 -6.13
N ALA A 59 5.16 -16.24 -6.07
CA ALA A 59 6.28 -16.85 -5.37
C ALA A 59 6.09 -16.91 -3.84
N GLN A 60 5.27 -16.03 -3.26
CA GLN A 60 4.96 -16.04 -1.82
C GLN A 60 4.26 -17.33 -1.35
N ALA A 61 3.69 -18.12 -2.26
CA ALA A 61 3.09 -19.41 -1.96
C ALA A 61 4.10 -20.49 -1.52
N ASP A 62 5.38 -20.30 -1.85
CA ASP A 62 6.44 -21.26 -1.53
C ASP A 62 7.61 -20.66 -0.74
N ALA A 63 7.66 -19.33 -0.60
CA ALA A 63 8.76 -18.62 0.04
C ALA A 63 8.26 -17.50 0.94
N ASP A 64 9.05 -17.18 1.96
CA ASP A 64 8.82 -16.03 2.82
C ASP A 64 8.82 -14.69 2.04
N ILE A 65 8.07 -13.70 2.54
CA ILE A 65 7.88 -12.40 1.91
C ILE A 65 9.23 -11.71 1.66
N TRP A 66 10.17 -11.77 2.61
CA TRP A 66 11.44 -11.07 2.48
C TRP A 66 12.33 -11.72 1.43
N GLN A 67 12.32 -13.05 1.35
CA GLN A 67 13.03 -13.77 0.30
C GLN A 67 12.50 -13.41 -1.09
N VAL A 68 11.18 -13.25 -1.23
CA VAL A 68 10.54 -12.82 -2.47
C VAL A 68 10.94 -11.38 -2.82
N VAL A 69 10.90 -10.47 -1.84
CA VAL A 69 11.31 -9.07 -2.02
C VAL A 69 12.75 -9.00 -2.52
N ASP A 70 13.67 -9.71 -1.90
CA ASP A 70 15.08 -9.70 -2.29
C ASP A 70 15.32 -10.35 -3.65
N ARG A 71 14.65 -11.46 -3.96
CA ARG A 71 14.85 -12.22 -5.20
C ARG A 71 14.25 -11.55 -6.43
N TYR A 72 13.09 -10.90 -6.30
CA TYR A 72 12.32 -10.38 -7.44
C TYR A 72 12.27 -8.84 -7.51
N PHE A 73 12.10 -8.16 -6.37
CA PHE A 73 11.87 -6.72 -6.34
C PHE A 73 13.17 -5.93 -6.18
N ARG A 74 14.08 -6.36 -5.30
CA ARG A 74 15.38 -5.71 -5.04
C ARG A 74 16.54 -6.23 -5.90
N SER A 75 16.24 -7.06 -6.91
CA SER A 75 17.22 -7.60 -7.84
C SER A 75 17.21 -6.85 -9.18
N PHE A 76 18.38 -6.75 -9.83
CA PHE A 76 18.46 -6.26 -11.21
C PHE A 76 17.99 -7.32 -12.21
N PHE A 77 18.24 -8.60 -11.92
CA PHE A 77 17.79 -9.73 -12.70
C PHE A 77 17.13 -10.73 -11.77
N MET A 78 15.95 -11.23 -12.16
CA MET A 78 15.20 -12.22 -11.42
C MET A 78 15.18 -13.55 -12.18
N GLU A 79 15.42 -14.63 -11.45
CA GLU A 79 15.25 -15.99 -11.96
C GLU A 79 13.79 -16.43 -11.72
N VAL A 80 13.05 -16.63 -12.81
CA VAL A 80 11.62 -16.95 -12.78
C VAL A 80 11.43 -18.42 -13.15
N SER A 81 10.81 -19.19 -12.26
CA SER A 81 10.32 -20.53 -12.60
C SER A 81 9.00 -20.44 -13.36
N PHE A 82 8.81 -21.30 -14.37
CA PHE A 82 7.55 -21.36 -15.12
C PHE A 82 6.33 -21.62 -14.24
N LYS A 83 6.51 -22.32 -13.12
CA LYS A 83 5.48 -22.53 -12.08
C LYS A 83 4.84 -21.22 -11.60
N TYR A 84 5.63 -20.15 -11.47
CA TYR A 84 5.17 -18.84 -10.97
C TYR A 84 4.49 -17.99 -12.04
N VAL A 85 4.78 -18.26 -13.31
CA VAL A 85 4.07 -17.63 -14.44
C VAL A 85 2.66 -18.20 -14.55
N PHE A 86 2.50 -19.52 -14.31
CA PHE A 86 1.24 -20.25 -14.37
C PHE A 86 0.83 -20.82 -13.00
N PRO A 87 0.34 -19.99 -12.07
CA PRO A 87 -0.13 -20.45 -10.76
C PRO A 87 -1.26 -21.49 -10.87
N ALA A 88 -1.20 -22.54 -10.05
CA ALA A 88 -2.16 -23.66 -10.06
C ALA A 88 -3.62 -23.25 -9.83
N GLN A 89 -3.84 -22.10 -9.20
CA GLN A 89 -5.16 -21.54 -8.92
C GLN A 89 -5.90 -21.10 -10.18
N PHE A 90 -5.16 -20.72 -11.24
CA PHE A 90 -5.71 -20.13 -12.46
C PHE A 90 -5.44 -20.98 -13.71
N PHE A 91 -4.47 -21.90 -13.64
CA PHE A 91 -4.02 -22.67 -14.80
C PHE A 91 -4.09 -24.18 -14.54
N PRO A 92 -4.38 -24.99 -15.58
CA PRO A 92 -4.34 -26.44 -15.48
C PRO A 92 -2.95 -26.95 -15.04
N ALA A 93 -2.93 -28.10 -14.36
CA ALA A 93 -1.71 -28.71 -13.82
C ALA A 93 -0.58 -28.89 -14.86
N VAL A 94 -0.91 -29.07 -16.14
CA VAL A 94 0.05 -29.20 -17.24
C VAL A 94 0.91 -27.93 -17.41
N LEU A 95 0.30 -26.74 -17.28
CA LEU A 95 1.02 -25.47 -17.39
C LEU A 95 1.76 -25.11 -16.09
N HIS A 96 1.18 -25.49 -14.94
CA HIS A 96 1.78 -25.24 -13.63
C HIS A 96 3.06 -26.06 -13.38
N ASN A 97 3.09 -27.31 -13.85
CA ASN A 97 4.21 -28.24 -13.62
C ASN A 97 5.29 -28.17 -14.71
N LEU A 98 5.31 -27.11 -15.52
CA LEU A 98 6.36 -26.94 -16.53
C LEU A 98 7.73 -26.83 -15.86
N PRO A 99 8.65 -27.77 -16.14
CA PRO A 99 10.00 -27.71 -15.59
C PRO A 99 10.80 -26.60 -16.25
N GLY A 100 11.71 -25.99 -15.50
CA GLY A 100 12.64 -25.00 -16.01
C GLY A 100 12.46 -23.61 -15.39
N LYS A 101 13.42 -22.76 -15.73
CA LYS A 101 13.53 -21.38 -15.24
C LYS A 101 14.10 -20.51 -16.34
N PHE A 102 13.82 -19.22 -16.29
CA PHE A 102 14.39 -18.22 -17.20
C PHE A 102 14.72 -16.94 -16.43
N TYR A 103 15.60 -16.12 -17.00
CA TYR A 103 15.95 -14.82 -16.42
C TYR A 103 15.11 -13.70 -17.03
N ALA A 104 14.64 -12.79 -16.20
CA ALA A 104 13.92 -11.58 -16.60
C ALA A 104 14.49 -10.36 -15.84
N PRO A 105 14.24 -9.13 -16.31
CA PRO A 105 14.54 -7.93 -15.54
C PRO A 105 13.82 -7.95 -14.19
N GLY A 106 14.56 -7.76 -13.10
CA GLY A 106 13.99 -7.63 -11.76
C GLY A 106 13.47 -6.21 -11.48
N GLY A 107 12.86 -6.03 -10.31
CA GLY A 107 12.20 -4.78 -9.91
C GLY A 107 13.13 -3.56 -9.93
N MET A 108 14.40 -3.70 -9.52
CA MET A 108 15.39 -2.60 -9.54
C MET A 108 15.66 -2.12 -10.96
N SER A 109 15.81 -3.03 -11.91
CA SER A 109 16.03 -2.70 -13.32
C SER A 109 14.82 -1.96 -13.91
N VAL A 110 13.62 -2.49 -13.68
CA VAL A 110 12.38 -1.88 -14.18
C VAL A 110 12.16 -0.50 -13.56
N GLY A 111 12.31 -0.38 -12.25
CA GLY A 111 12.17 0.88 -11.50
C GLY A 111 13.18 1.94 -11.95
N LEU A 112 14.46 1.57 -12.09
CA LEU A 112 15.51 2.48 -12.56
C LEU A 112 15.25 2.95 -14.00
N MET A 113 14.92 2.03 -14.91
CA MET A 113 14.61 2.40 -16.30
C MET A 113 13.35 3.27 -16.39
N MET A 114 12.36 3.03 -15.54
CA MET A 114 11.16 3.87 -15.48
C MET A 114 11.48 5.27 -14.96
N MET A 115 12.36 5.40 -13.96
CA MET A 115 12.84 6.70 -13.49
C MET A 115 13.59 7.45 -14.60
N LEU A 116 14.52 6.78 -15.29
CA LEU A 116 15.26 7.38 -16.38
C LEU A 116 14.36 7.77 -17.56
N ASN A 117 13.37 6.94 -17.90
CA ASN A 117 12.35 7.25 -18.91
C ASN A 117 11.54 8.49 -18.54
N LEU A 118 11.10 8.60 -17.28
CA LEU A 118 10.37 9.75 -16.75
C LEU A 118 11.17 11.05 -16.86
N LEU A 119 12.46 11.01 -16.46
CA LEU A 119 13.38 12.14 -16.52
C LEU A 119 13.71 12.53 -17.97
N ALA A 120 13.98 11.55 -18.84
CA ALA A 120 14.24 11.78 -20.26
C ALA A 120 13.02 12.41 -20.95
N ALA A 121 11.81 11.94 -20.64
CA ALA A 121 10.58 12.54 -21.14
C ALA A 121 10.43 14.01 -20.71
N HIS A 122 10.83 14.35 -19.48
CA HIS A 122 10.84 15.74 -19.00
C HIS A 122 11.81 16.62 -19.77
N LEU A 123 13.05 16.16 -19.93
CA LEU A 123 14.09 16.90 -20.63
C LEU A 123 13.77 17.08 -22.12
N TRP A 124 13.16 16.08 -22.76
CA TRP A 124 12.90 16.11 -24.21
C TRP A 124 11.58 16.81 -24.59
N ARG A 125 10.48 16.51 -23.89
CA ARG A 125 9.13 16.93 -24.32
C ARG A 125 8.68 18.27 -23.72
N PHE A 126 9.20 18.65 -22.56
CA PHE A 126 8.75 19.84 -21.82
C PHE A 126 9.72 21.00 -22.01
N LYS A 127 9.52 21.75 -23.08
CA LYS A 127 10.27 22.99 -23.34
C LYS A 127 9.77 24.13 -22.45
N ILE A 128 10.71 24.88 -21.89
CA ILE A 128 10.44 26.13 -21.17
C ILE A 128 9.75 27.11 -22.12
N GLN A 129 8.63 27.70 -21.68
CA GLN A 129 7.82 28.63 -22.49
C GLN A 129 7.88 30.08 -22.01
N ALA A 130 8.60 30.33 -20.91
CA ALA A 130 8.79 31.66 -20.33
C ALA A 130 10.18 32.21 -20.65
N SER A 131 10.28 33.53 -20.73
CA SER A 131 11.53 34.26 -20.87
C SER A 131 11.54 35.49 -19.94
N GLY A 132 12.71 36.10 -19.76
CA GLY A 132 12.88 37.32 -18.97
C GLY A 132 12.45 37.17 -17.50
N THR A 133 11.80 38.20 -16.97
CA THR A 133 11.37 38.28 -15.56
C THR A 133 10.39 37.18 -15.17
N ARG A 134 9.50 36.76 -16.07
CA ARG A 134 8.55 35.67 -15.83
C ARG A 134 9.27 34.34 -15.61
N LEU A 135 10.34 34.06 -16.37
CA LEU A 135 11.14 32.86 -16.18
C LEU A 135 11.84 32.89 -14.82
N LEU A 136 12.46 34.01 -14.46
CA LEU A 136 13.17 34.17 -13.19
C LEU A 136 12.23 34.02 -11.98
N LEU A 137 11.08 34.71 -12.00
CA LEU A 137 10.07 34.57 -10.95
C LEU A 137 9.46 33.16 -10.91
N GLY A 138 9.24 32.56 -12.08
CA GLY A 138 8.73 31.19 -12.18
C GLY A 138 9.69 30.16 -11.59
N LEU A 139 10.99 30.26 -11.91
CA LEU A 139 12.03 29.43 -11.32
C LEU A 139 12.15 29.67 -9.81
N GLY A 140 12.14 30.93 -9.36
CA GLY A 140 12.16 31.26 -7.94
C GLY A 140 10.99 30.65 -7.17
N MET A 141 9.78 30.73 -7.73
CA MET A 141 8.58 30.15 -7.12
C MET A 141 8.61 28.60 -7.12
N THR A 142 9.10 27.98 -8.20
CA THR A 142 9.32 26.53 -8.26
C THR A 142 10.33 26.09 -7.19
N SER A 143 11.46 26.78 -7.06
CA SER A 143 12.48 26.50 -6.04
C SER A 143 11.95 26.67 -4.62
N LEU A 144 11.12 27.70 -4.37
CA LEU A 144 10.43 27.87 -3.10
C LEU A 144 9.50 26.69 -2.81
N GLY A 145 8.72 26.25 -3.79
CA GLY A 145 7.85 25.07 -3.67
C GLY A 145 8.63 23.80 -3.33
N VAL A 146 9.75 23.56 -4.02
CA VAL A 146 10.66 22.43 -3.73
C VAL A 146 11.23 22.53 -2.33
N LEU A 147 11.68 23.71 -1.90
CA LEU A 147 12.23 23.93 -0.56
C LEU A 147 11.18 23.68 0.53
N ILE A 148 9.97 24.23 0.40
CA ILE A 148 8.89 23.99 1.36
C ILE A 148 8.53 22.50 1.40
N THR A 149 8.42 21.86 0.24
CA THR A 149 8.16 20.40 0.13
C THR A 149 9.23 19.59 0.86
N PHE A 150 10.51 19.92 0.66
CA PHE A 150 11.63 19.30 1.37
C PHE A 150 11.54 19.53 2.88
N LEU A 151 11.28 20.76 3.32
CA LEU A 151 11.16 21.11 4.74
C LEU A 151 10.00 20.37 5.41
N VAL A 152 8.85 20.23 4.73
CA VAL A 152 7.72 19.42 5.22
C VAL A 152 8.17 17.98 5.42
N ILE A 153 8.78 17.36 4.40
CA ILE A 153 9.26 15.96 4.48
C ILE A 153 10.31 15.80 5.60
N ALA A 154 11.29 16.69 5.67
CA ALA A 154 12.37 16.65 6.66
C ALA A 154 11.86 16.91 8.09
N SER A 155 10.81 17.72 8.25
CA SER A 155 10.13 17.91 9.54
C SER A 155 9.36 16.66 10.00
N GLY A 156 9.20 15.69 9.10
CA GLY A 156 8.50 14.41 9.29
C GLY A 156 8.94 13.59 10.52
N HIS A 157 10.17 13.81 10.98
CA HIS A 157 10.78 13.02 12.06
C HIS A 157 10.63 13.67 13.42
N ASN A 158 10.15 14.92 13.46
CA ASN A 158 9.97 15.63 14.70
C ASN A 158 8.56 15.39 15.26
N SER A 159 8.44 14.44 16.18
CA SER A 159 7.17 14.09 16.83
C SER A 159 6.57 15.20 17.69
N GLN A 160 7.39 16.15 18.13
CA GLN A 160 6.97 17.37 18.82
C GLN A 160 6.87 18.58 17.89
N GLY A 161 7.20 18.40 16.60
CA GLY A 161 7.13 19.44 15.60
C GLY A 161 5.71 19.65 15.08
N LEU A 162 5.58 20.64 14.19
CA LEU A 162 4.34 21.02 13.50
C LEU A 162 3.59 19.85 12.85
N GLN A 163 4.27 18.74 12.61
CA GLN A 163 3.72 17.59 11.91
C GLN A 163 2.96 16.61 12.84
N GLY A 164 3.38 16.49 14.09
CA GLY A 164 2.76 15.61 15.09
C GLY A 164 1.59 16.30 15.82
N VAL A 165 1.78 17.58 16.16
CA VAL A 165 0.76 18.39 16.83
C VAL A 165 0.71 19.76 16.15
N PRO A 166 -0.43 20.17 15.57
CA PRO A 166 -0.57 21.51 15.02
C PRO A 166 -0.47 22.56 16.14
N PHE A 167 -0.21 23.82 15.77
CA PHE A 167 -0.21 24.95 16.71
C PHE A 167 -1.61 25.36 17.20
N PHE A 168 -2.63 24.58 16.85
CA PHE A 168 -4.04 24.73 17.23
C PHE A 168 -4.60 23.39 17.70
N THR A 169 -5.73 23.39 18.39
CA THR A 169 -6.39 22.14 18.81
C THR A 169 -7.10 21.47 17.63
N TRP A 170 -7.28 20.15 17.70
CA TRP A 170 -8.05 19.41 16.69
C TRP A 170 -9.48 19.94 16.55
N GLY A 171 -10.08 20.46 17.63
CA GLY A 171 -11.39 21.10 17.60
C GLY A 171 -11.39 22.38 16.75
N GLN A 172 -10.37 23.24 16.94
CA GLN A 172 -10.19 24.46 16.14
C GLN A 172 -9.98 24.13 14.65
N MET A 173 -9.23 23.07 14.34
CA MET A 173 -9.04 22.59 12.97
C MET A 173 -10.37 22.21 12.31
N TRP A 174 -11.19 21.42 13.01
CA TRP A 174 -12.50 21.00 12.52
C TRP A 174 -13.42 22.19 12.22
N ILE A 175 -13.47 23.16 13.13
CA ILE A 175 -14.23 24.40 12.94
C ILE A 175 -13.72 25.18 11.72
N GLY A 176 -12.40 25.29 11.56
CA GLY A 176 -11.78 25.92 10.39
C GLY A 176 -12.17 25.23 9.07
N LEU A 177 -12.18 23.89 9.04
CA LEU A 177 -12.62 23.12 7.87
C LEU A 177 -14.11 23.34 7.55
N LEU A 178 -14.97 23.39 8.58
CA LEU A 178 -16.39 23.73 8.40
C LEU A 178 -16.57 25.15 7.86
N PHE A 179 -15.76 26.10 8.31
CA PHE A 179 -15.79 27.47 7.79
C PHE A 179 -15.37 27.51 6.32
N LEU A 180 -14.27 26.84 5.94
CA LEU A 180 -13.81 26.74 4.56
C LEU A 180 -14.85 26.06 3.65
N TYR A 181 -15.49 25.00 4.14
CA TYR A 181 -16.60 24.35 3.46
C TYR A 181 -17.73 25.33 3.14
N MET A 182 -18.20 26.07 4.16
CA MET A 182 -19.28 27.04 4.00
C MET A 182 -18.88 28.19 3.08
N ALA A 183 -17.65 28.70 3.19
CA ALA A 183 -17.12 29.71 2.28
C ALA A 183 -17.16 29.23 0.82
N GLY A 184 -16.85 27.95 0.57
CA GLY A 184 -16.97 27.32 -0.75
C GLY A 184 -18.41 27.26 -1.26
N VAL A 185 -19.36 26.91 -0.40
CA VAL A 185 -20.80 26.90 -0.75
C VAL A 185 -21.31 28.31 -1.06
N ILE A 186 -20.96 29.30 -0.23
CA ILE A 186 -21.34 30.71 -0.44
C ILE A 186 -20.70 31.24 -1.73
N GLY A 187 -19.41 30.98 -1.95
CA GLY A 187 -18.71 31.38 -3.17
C GLY A 187 -19.31 30.76 -4.42
N GLY A 188 -19.64 29.46 -4.37
CA GLY A 188 -20.35 28.77 -5.45
C GLY A 188 -21.74 29.36 -5.69
N GLY A 189 -22.47 29.70 -4.63
CA GLY A 189 -23.76 30.37 -4.71
C GLY A 189 -23.67 31.75 -5.35
N ALA A 190 -22.67 32.55 -4.98
CA ALA A 190 -22.41 33.86 -5.58
C ALA A 190 -22.03 33.74 -7.06
N ALA A 191 -21.19 32.78 -7.42
CA ALA A 191 -20.85 32.50 -8.82
C ALA A 191 -22.09 32.09 -9.62
N LEU A 192 -22.93 31.21 -9.06
CA LEU A 192 -24.19 30.79 -9.68
C LEU A 192 -25.15 31.98 -9.84
N ALA A 193 -25.30 32.81 -8.81
CA ALA A 193 -26.13 34.02 -8.87
C ALA A 193 -25.64 35.00 -9.94
N SER A 194 -24.32 35.15 -10.11
CA SER A 194 -23.75 35.99 -11.17
C SER A 194 -24.00 35.44 -12.58
N TRP A 195 -24.19 34.12 -12.72
CA TRP A 195 -24.50 33.45 -13.99
C TRP A 195 -26.00 33.48 -14.32
N ALA A 196 -26.87 33.56 -13.32
CA ALA A 196 -28.33 33.51 -13.45
C ALA A 196 -28.92 34.45 -14.54
N PRO A 197 -28.49 35.73 -14.66
CA PRO A 197 -29.04 36.64 -15.68
C PRO A 197 -28.83 36.14 -17.11
N THR A 198 -27.70 35.47 -17.38
CA THR A 198 -27.40 34.95 -18.72
C THR A 198 -28.14 33.65 -19.04
N VAL A 199 -28.48 32.87 -18.01
CA VAL A 199 -29.22 31.61 -18.15
C VAL A 199 -30.72 31.84 -18.37
N TRP A 200 -31.25 32.88 -17.71
CA TRP A 200 -32.68 33.22 -17.76
C TRP A 200 -33.03 34.30 -18.80
N ASP A 201 -32.04 34.80 -19.54
CA ASP A 201 -32.26 35.64 -20.71
C ASP A 201 -33.08 34.86 -21.77
N PHE A 202 -34.23 35.41 -22.14
CA PHE A 202 -35.15 34.78 -23.09
C PHE A 202 -34.57 34.73 -24.52
N GLN A 203 -33.62 35.63 -24.86
CA GLN A 203 -32.99 35.68 -26.16
C GLN A 203 -31.69 34.86 -26.25
N ARG A 204 -31.02 34.57 -25.12
CA ARG A 204 -29.67 33.98 -25.09
C ARG A 204 -29.52 32.70 -24.27
N GLY A 205 -30.43 32.42 -23.34
CA GLY A 205 -30.33 31.28 -22.44
C GLY A 205 -30.79 29.97 -23.07
N THR A 206 -29.91 28.98 -23.16
CA THR A 206 -30.25 27.65 -23.74
C THR A 206 -30.88 26.72 -22.71
N GLN A 207 -31.69 25.76 -23.17
CA GLN A 207 -32.28 24.73 -22.29
C GLN A 207 -31.20 23.95 -21.51
N GLN A 208 -30.05 23.70 -22.13
CA GLN A 208 -28.92 23.02 -21.50
C GLN A 208 -28.32 23.87 -20.36
N GLN A 209 -28.16 25.18 -20.54
CA GLN A 209 -27.68 26.09 -19.50
C GLN A 209 -28.62 26.12 -18.29
N ARG A 210 -29.95 26.09 -18.52
CA ARG A 210 -30.94 26.03 -17.44
C ARG A 210 -30.88 24.73 -16.66
N ILE A 211 -30.67 23.60 -17.34
CA ILE A 211 -30.48 22.30 -16.68
C ILE A 211 -29.19 22.29 -15.84
N ILE A 212 -28.07 22.74 -16.41
CA ILE A 212 -26.78 22.80 -15.70
C ILE A 212 -26.87 23.73 -14.49
N PHE A 213 -27.51 24.89 -14.64
CA PHE A 213 -27.77 25.81 -13.55
C PHE A 213 -28.60 25.16 -12.43
N GLY A 214 -29.70 24.48 -12.77
CA GLY A 214 -30.54 23.79 -11.81
C GLY A 214 -29.80 22.66 -11.08
N LEU A 215 -28.96 21.90 -11.79
CA LEU A 215 -28.10 20.88 -11.18
C LEU A 215 -27.07 21.49 -10.24
N ALA A 216 -26.39 22.56 -10.65
CA ALA A 216 -25.42 23.26 -9.81
C ALA A 216 -26.07 23.87 -8.56
N ALA A 217 -27.27 24.47 -8.70
CA ALA A 217 -28.07 24.95 -7.58
C ALA A 217 -28.43 23.82 -6.62
N GLY A 218 -28.92 22.70 -7.15
CA GLY A 218 -29.28 21.51 -6.35
C GLY A 218 -28.09 20.96 -5.57
N VAL A 219 -26.91 20.87 -6.20
CA VAL A 219 -25.67 20.46 -5.52
C VAL A 219 -25.33 21.43 -4.38
N LEU A 220 -25.37 22.75 -4.61
CA LEU A 220 -25.09 23.73 -3.55
C LEU A 220 -26.08 23.65 -2.39
N VAL A 221 -27.36 23.41 -2.66
CA VAL A 221 -28.38 23.19 -1.62
C VAL A 221 -28.09 21.93 -0.81
N ILE A 222 -27.73 20.82 -1.47
CA ILE A 222 -27.35 19.57 -0.79
C ILE A 222 -26.11 19.79 0.08
N LEU A 223 -25.11 20.52 -0.42
CA LEU A 223 -23.91 20.83 0.35
C LEU A 223 -24.22 21.74 1.55
N ALA A 224 -25.04 22.78 1.37
CA ALA A 224 -25.50 23.62 2.47
C ALA A 224 -26.27 22.81 3.53
N ALA A 225 -27.17 21.92 3.10
CA ALA A 225 -27.92 21.04 3.99
C ALA A 225 -27.02 20.06 4.74
N LEU A 226 -25.99 19.50 4.09
CA LEU A 226 -25.00 18.65 4.72
C LEU A 226 -24.22 19.40 5.80
N TRP A 227 -23.82 20.65 5.55
CA TRP A 227 -23.15 21.47 6.56
C TRP A 227 -24.05 21.74 7.77
N CYS A 228 -25.31 22.12 7.53
CA CYS A 228 -26.30 22.30 8.61
C CYS A 228 -26.48 21.01 9.41
N PHE A 229 -26.56 19.86 8.74
CA PHE A 229 -26.66 18.54 9.36
C PHE A 229 -25.45 18.23 10.25
N LEU A 230 -24.22 18.49 9.76
CA LEU A 230 -22.99 18.26 10.53
C LEU A 230 -22.95 19.11 11.80
N ILE A 231 -23.38 20.37 11.73
CA ILE A 231 -23.44 21.25 12.90
C ILE A 231 -24.54 20.82 13.86
N TYR A 232 -25.73 20.51 13.35
CA TYR A 232 -26.88 20.10 14.18
C TYR A 232 -26.62 18.80 14.94
N THR A 233 -26.03 17.82 14.27
CA THR A 233 -25.74 16.50 14.88
C THR A 233 -24.49 16.50 15.75
N GLY A 234 -23.63 17.52 15.62
CA GLY A 234 -22.33 17.55 16.30
C GLY A 234 -21.36 16.46 15.83
N ILE A 235 -21.65 15.78 14.71
CA ILE A 235 -20.78 14.74 14.17
C ILE A 235 -19.46 15.39 13.75
N ARG A 236 -18.37 14.90 14.35
CA ARG A 236 -17.02 15.38 14.14
C ARG A 236 -16.10 14.23 13.75
N VAL A 237 -15.17 14.51 12.83
CA VAL A 237 -14.09 13.57 12.52
C VAL A 237 -13.20 13.42 13.77
N PRO A 238 -12.91 12.18 14.21
CA PRO A 238 -12.03 11.93 15.35
C PRO A 238 -10.67 12.60 15.20
N ASP A 239 -10.00 12.87 16.31
CA ASP A 239 -8.69 13.56 16.34
C ASP A 239 -7.63 12.82 15.52
N GLU A 240 -7.71 11.49 15.46
CA GLU A 240 -6.84 10.64 14.65
C GLU A 240 -7.05 10.89 13.15
N GLY A 241 -8.31 11.05 12.72
CA GLY A 241 -8.64 11.39 11.33
C GLY A 241 -8.17 12.79 10.96
N LEU A 242 -8.34 13.75 11.87
CA LEU A 242 -7.88 15.13 11.67
C LEU A 242 -6.37 15.24 11.58
N ARG A 243 -5.62 14.38 12.26
CA ARG A 243 -4.17 14.28 12.10
C ARG A 243 -3.77 13.91 10.67
N ILE A 244 -4.47 12.98 10.03
CA ILE A 244 -4.22 12.62 8.63
C ILE A 244 -4.55 13.79 7.71
N VAL A 245 -5.69 14.45 7.93
CA VAL A 245 -6.05 15.65 7.17
C VAL A 245 -4.97 16.72 7.27
N TRP A 246 -4.40 16.91 8.47
CA TRP A 246 -3.32 17.86 8.69
C TRP A 246 -2.04 17.52 7.91
N GLN A 247 -1.65 16.24 7.89
CA GLN A 247 -0.51 15.77 7.10
C GLN A 247 -0.72 15.99 5.60
N LEU A 248 -1.94 15.78 5.10
CA LEU A 248 -2.29 16.07 3.70
C LEU A 248 -2.27 17.58 3.43
N MET A 249 -2.80 18.41 4.33
CA MET A 249 -2.76 19.87 4.22
C MET A 249 -1.32 20.42 4.16
N MET A 250 -0.39 19.84 4.92
CA MET A 250 1.02 20.19 4.84
C MET A 250 1.61 19.92 3.45
N GLY A 251 1.20 18.84 2.79
CA GLY A 251 1.57 18.56 1.40
C GLY A 251 1.09 19.66 0.43
N ILE A 252 -0.06 20.30 0.70
CA ILE A 252 -0.59 21.40 -0.11
C ILE A 252 0.31 22.64 -0.04
N LEU A 253 0.87 22.94 1.14
CA LEU A 253 1.69 24.14 1.35
C LEU A 253 2.90 24.22 0.41
N GLY A 254 3.59 23.09 0.19
CA GLY A 254 4.70 23.03 -0.78
C GLY A 254 4.22 22.95 -2.24
N THR A 255 3.07 22.33 -2.46
CA THR A 255 2.53 22.09 -3.81
C THR A 255 2.00 23.36 -4.47
N ILE A 256 1.38 24.29 -3.75
CA ILE A 256 0.81 25.50 -4.35
C ILE A 256 1.90 26.38 -5.00
N PRO A 257 2.98 26.78 -4.29
CA PRO A 257 4.08 27.52 -4.92
C PRO A 257 4.71 26.73 -6.07
N LEU A 258 4.91 25.42 -5.91
CA LEU A 258 5.41 24.56 -6.97
C LEU A 258 4.55 24.63 -8.24
N LEU A 259 3.22 24.53 -8.09
CA LEU A 259 2.28 24.65 -9.20
C LEU A 259 2.32 26.03 -9.85
N VAL A 260 2.32 27.11 -9.06
CA VAL A 260 2.39 28.48 -9.58
C VAL A 260 3.66 28.67 -10.38
N GLY A 261 4.82 28.26 -9.85
CA GLY A 261 6.10 28.30 -10.55
C GLY A 261 6.07 27.49 -11.85
N CYS A 262 5.56 26.26 -11.82
CA CYS A 262 5.41 25.42 -13.01
C CYS A 262 4.47 26.04 -14.06
N ILE A 263 3.36 26.67 -13.68
CA ILE A 263 2.47 27.39 -14.61
C ILE A 263 3.16 28.64 -15.17
N MET A 264 3.97 29.35 -14.39
CA MET A 264 4.73 30.49 -14.87
C MET A 264 5.74 30.06 -15.94
N VAL A 265 6.47 28.96 -15.72
CA VAL A 265 7.54 28.45 -16.61
C VAL A 265 6.97 27.72 -17.84
N PHE A 266 5.96 26.86 -17.66
CA PHE A 266 5.46 25.92 -18.67
C PHE A 266 4.02 26.21 -19.15
N LYS A 267 3.41 27.32 -18.69
CA LYS A 267 2.03 27.73 -19.02
C LYS A 267 1.04 26.58 -18.81
N GLN A 268 0.34 26.21 -19.87
CA GLN A 268 -0.73 25.20 -19.87
C GLN A 268 -0.24 23.79 -19.51
N ARG A 269 1.08 23.56 -19.58
CA ARG A 269 1.70 22.28 -19.22
C ARG A 269 2.14 22.23 -17.75
N GLY A 270 1.98 23.31 -16.99
CA GLY A 270 2.41 23.39 -15.59
C GLY A 270 1.83 22.26 -14.73
N GLY A 271 0.52 22.00 -14.82
CA GLY A 271 -0.12 20.90 -14.07
C GLY A 271 0.46 19.51 -14.41
N ILE A 272 0.76 19.25 -15.70
CA ILE A 272 1.37 17.98 -16.12
C ILE A 272 2.78 17.82 -15.51
N VAL A 273 3.58 18.88 -15.51
CA VAL A 273 4.93 18.86 -14.91
C VAL A 273 4.85 18.55 -13.42
N VAL A 274 3.88 19.14 -12.71
CA VAL A 274 3.65 18.87 -11.28
C VAL A 274 3.26 17.41 -11.03
N ILE A 275 2.38 16.82 -11.86
CA ILE A 275 2.02 15.39 -11.75
C ILE A 275 3.27 14.51 -11.80
N HIS A 276 4.12 14.73 -12.79
CA HIS A 276 5.30 13.89 -12.98
C HIS A 276 6.37 14.15 -11.90
N ALA A 277 6.48 15.38 -11.39
CA ALA A 277 7.31 15.68 -10.23
C ALA A 277 6.84 14.90 -8.99
N GLY A 278 5.52 14.80 -8.77
CA GLY A 278 4.95 13.98 -7.70
C GLY A 278 5.23 12.48 -7.88
N ILE A 279 5.09 11.95 -9.10
CA ILE A 279 5.43 10.56 -9.42
C ILE A 279 6.93 10.29 -9.20
N ALA A 280 7.80 11.18 -9.67
CA ALA A 280 9.25 11.07 -9.48
C ALA A 280 9.61 11.07 -7.98
N LEU A 281 8.98 11.95 -7.20
CA LEU A 281 9.16 12.00 -5.75
C LEU A 281 8.68 10.71 -5.07
N MET A 282 7.57 10.13 -5.51
CA MET A 282 7.07 8.85 -5.00
C MET A 282 8.05 7.71 -5.29
N MET A 283 8.56 7.62 -6.52
CA MET A 283 9.55 6.61 -6.91
C MET A 283 10.87 6.77 -6.14
N PHE A 284 11.32 8.02 -5.95
CA PHE A 284 12.47 8.32 -5.11
C PHE A 284 12.22 7.92 -3.65
N GLY A 285 11.03 8.20 -3.13
CA GLY A 285 10.63 7.84 -1.77
C GLY A 285 10.71 6.34 -1.52
N GLU A 286 10.22 5.52 -2.45
CA GLU A 286 10.32 4.06 -2.33
C GLU A 286 11.77 3.57 -2.34
N LEU A 287 12.61 4.11 -3.24
CA LEU A 287 14.04 3.79 -3.25
C LEU A 287 14.71 4.20 -1.93
N PHE A 288 14.40 5.39 -1.43
CA PHE A 288 14.96 5.91 -0.18
C PHE A 288 14.55 5.05 1.02
N VAL A 289 13.26 4.72 1.15
CA VAL A 289 12.76 3.84 2.21
C VAL A 289 13.39 2.44 2.11
N SER A 290 13.49 1.88 0.90
CA SER A 290 14.10 0.57 0.68
C SER A 290 15.57 0.50 1.13
N LEU A 291 16.32 1.60 1.01
CA LEU A 291 17.74 1.66 1.37
C LEU A 291 18.01 2.02 2.84
N TYR A 292 17.13 2.82 3.47
CA TYR A 292 17.40 3.42 4.77
C TYR A 292 16.42 3.01 5.88
N ALA A 293 15.27 2.43 5.56
CA ALA A 293 14.32 2.00 6.58
C ALA A 293 14.84 0.77 7.32
N VAL A 294 14.75 0.83 8.64
CA VAL A 294 15.07 -0.29 9.53
C VAL A 294 13.84 -0.63 10.34
N GLU A 295 13.46 -1.90 10.30
CA GLU A 295 12.33 -2.44 11.06
C GLU A 295 12.87 -3.39 12.14
N ASN A 296 12.52 -3.15 13.39
CA ASN A 296 12.87 -3.97 14.53
C ASN A 296 11.60 -4.28 15.33
N GLN A 297 11.74 -5.10 16.36
CA GLN A 297 10.70 -5.30 17.37
C GLN A 297 11.24 -5.01 18.77
N ALA A 298 10.36 -4.60 19.65
CA ALA A 298 10.59 -4.58 21.09
C ALA A 298 9.52 -5.46 21.73
N ARG A 299 9.94 -6.36 22.60
CA ARG A 299 9.04 -7.29 23.29
C ARG A 299 9.31 -7.19 24.79
N MET A 300 8.24 -6.97 25.55
CA MET A 300 8.31 -6.69 26.98
C MET A 300 7.14 -7.37 27.68
N ALA A 301 7.41 -8.02 28.81
CA ALA A 301 6.40 -8.44 29.77
C ALA A 301 6.10 -7.31 30.76
N GLU A 302 4.94 -7.34 31.41
CA GLU A 302 4.56 -6.34 32.40
C GLU A 302 5.59 -6.23 33.54
N GLY A 303 5.99 -5.00 33.84
CA GLY A 303 7.06 -4.68 34.78
C GLY A 303 8.48 -4.76 34.20
N GLN A 304 8.68 -5.38 33.03
CA GLN A 304 9.99 -5.50 32.39
C GLN A 304 10.44 -4.14 31.84
N THR A 305 11.72 -3.83 32.04
CA THR A 305 12.40 -2.69 31.42
C THR A 305 13.39 -3.19 30.39
N VAL A 306 13.33 -2.66 29.16
CA VAL A 306 14.28 -2.98 28.09
C VAL A 306 14.86 -1.70 27.51
N ASN A 307 16.12 -1.76 27.08
CA ASN A 307 16.84 -0.68 26.41
C ASN A 307 17.36 -1.13 25.04
N TYR A 308 16.76 -2.16 24.45
CA TYR A 308 17.14 -2.67 23.14
C TYR A 308 15.90 -3.02 22.32
N VAL A 309 16.10 -3.04 21.01
CA VAL A 309 15.19 -3.61 20.02
C VAL A 309 15.91 -4.75 19.31
N TYR A 310 15.18 -5.67 18.69
CA TYR A 310 15.78 -6.79 17.96
C TYR A 310 15.22 -6.94 16.55
N ASP A 311 16.06 -7.39 15.63
CA ASP A 311 15.67 -7.71 14.26
C ASP A 311 15.31 -9.19 14.16
N VAL A 312 14.04 -9.49 13.88
CA VAL A 312 13.54 -10.86 13.72
C VAL A 312 14.07 -11.58 12.48
N ARG A 313 14.66 -10.86 11.53
CA ARG A 313 15.20 -11.41 10.27
C ARG A 313 16.66 -11.82 10.38
N ASN A 314 17.36 -11.35 11.42
CA ASN A 314 18.79 -11.56 11.60
C ASN A 314 19.06 -12.24 12.93
N THR A 315 20.00 -13.18 12.90
CA THR A 315 20.43 -13.93 14.09
C THR A 315 21.88 -13.59 14.44
N GLU A 316 22.21 -13.69 15.71
CA GLU A 316 23.58 -13.55 16.20
C GLU A 316 23.84 -14.60 17.28
N LEU A 317 25.09 -15.08 17.32
CA LEU A 317 25.60 -15.76 18.50
C LEU A 317 26.13 -14.68 19.45
N ALA A 318 25.45 -14.52 20.58
CA ALA A 318 25.89 -13.64 21.65
C ALA A 318 26.76 -14.42 22.63
N ILE A 319 27.93 -13.87 22.92
CA ILE A 319 28.85 -14.34 23.94
C ILE A 319 28.96 -13.25 25.00
N THR A 320 28.51 -13.54 26.21
CA THR A 320 28.43 -12.57 27.31
C THR A 320 29.51 -12.84 28.35
N ARG A 321 30.12 -11.77 28.87
CA ARG A 321 31.07 -11.82 29.99
C ARG A 321 30.65 -10.80 31.04
N LYS A 322 30.49 -11.24 32.29
CA LYS A 322 30.19 -10.35 33.41
C LYS A 322 31.47 -9.68 33.88
N LEU A 323 31.50 -8.34 33.92
CA LEU A 323 32.69 -7.56 34.27
C LEU A 323 32.76 -7.19 35.77
N GLY A 324 31.69 -7.42 36.53
CA GLY A 324 31.49 -6.82 37.86
C GLY A 324 30.56 -5.60 37.78
N ASP A 325 30.01 -5.16 38.91
CA ASP A 325 29.11 -3.99 39.02
C ASP A 325 27.83 -4.01 38.16
N GLY A 326 27.36 -5.22 37.79
CA GLY A 326 26.16 -5.39 36.97
C GLY A 326 26.36 -5.04 35.49
N GLN A 327 27.60 -4.78 35.05
CA GLN A 327 27.94 -4.57 33.65
C GLN A 327 28.27 -5.90 32.97
N GLU A 328 27.78 -6.04 31.73
CA GLU A 328 28.04 -7.19 30.87
C GLU A 328 28.66 -6.73 29.56
N GLU A 329 29.76 -7.38 29.19
CA GLU A 329 30.35 -7.25 27.87
C GLU A 329 29.73 -8.29 26.94
N VAL A 330 29.39 -7.88 25.73
CA VAL A 330 28.68 -8.70 24.74
C VAL A 330 29.48 -8.74 23.45
N PHE A 331 29.95 -9.92 23.07
CA PHE A 331 30.52 -10.20 21.76
C PHE A 331 29.46 -10.84 20.88
N ALA A 332 29.06 -10.18 19.79
CA ALA A 332 28.05 -10.66 18.87
C ALA A 332 28.70 -11.13 17.55
N ILE A 333 28.53 -12.41 17.22
CA ILE A 333 28.97 -12.97 15.94
C ILE A 333 27.76 -12.99 14.99
N PRO A 334 27.77 -12.24 13.88
CA PRO A 334 26.63 -12.12 12.98
C PRO A 334 26.38 -13.41 12.17
N ARG A 335 25.11 -13.66 11.80
CA ARG A 335 24.67 -14.81 10.99
C ARG A 335 25.54 -15.11 9.77
N SER A 336 26.00 -14.10 9.05
CA SER A 336 26.84 -14.29 7.85
C SER A 336 28.17 -15.00 8.14
N LYS A 337 28.79 -14.74 9.29
CA LYS A 337 30.00 -15.46 9.74
C LYS A 337 29.64 -16.88 10.22
N LEU A 338 28.51 -17.04 10.91
CA LEU A 338 28.01 -18.35 11.35
C LEU A 338 27.76 -19.30 10.18
N LEU A 339 27.05 -18.83 9.14
CA LEU A 339 26.79 -19.59 7.93
C LEU A 339 28.07 -19.92 7.15
N ARG A 340 29.01 -18.98 7.07
CA ARG A 340 30.31 -19.23 6.44
C ARG A 340 31.08 -20.32 7.17
N SER A 341 31.10 -20.28 8.51
CA SER A 341 31.72 -21.32 9.34
C SER A 341 31.04 -22.67 9.11
N ALA A 342 29.70 -22.73 9.10
CA ALA A 342 28.95 -23.96 8.82
C ALA A 342 29.26 -24.55 7.43
N ALA A 343 29.35 -23.71 6.40
CA ALA A 343 29.58 -24.15 5.03
C ALA A 343 31.03 -24.59 4.76
N THR A 344 32.01 -23.94 5.40
CA THR A 344 33.44 -24.20 5.17
C THR A 344 34.08 -25.08 6.24
N ASN A 345 33.34 -25.33 7.33
CA ASN A 345 33.81 -25.97 8.55
C ASN A 345 35.05 -25.29 9.18
N THR A 346 35.24 -23.99 8.93
CA THR A 346 36.36 -23.20 9.47
C THR A 346 35.97 -22.51 10.78
N PRO A 347 36.81 -22.57 11.84
CA PRO A 347 36.56 -21.84 13.07
C PRO A 347 36.60 -20.32 12.87
N ILE A 348 35.69 -19.62 13.52
CA ILE A 348 35.66 -18.17 13.62
C ILE A 348 36.61 -17.77 14.73
N GLN A 349 37.59 -16.94 14.37
CA GLN A 349 38.59 -16.42 15.29
C GLN A 349 38.34 -14.94 15.57
N ASP A 350 38.43 -14.55 16.84
CA ASP A 350 38.43 -13.17 17.29
C ASP A 350 39.57 -12.95 18.28
N GLU A 351 40.20 -11.78 18.27
CA GLU A 351 41.30 -11.47 19.18
C GLU A 351 40.83 -11.28 20.62
N SER A 352 39.60 -10.82 20.79
CA SER A 352 39.00 -10.52 22.09
C SER A 352 38.49 -11.74 22.86
N LEU A 353 38.34 -12.89 22.18
CA LEU A 353 37.85 -14.14 22.77
C LEU A 353 38.98 -15.13 23.07
N PRO A 354 38.94 -15.84 24.21
CA PRO A 354 39.95 -16.85 24.54
C PRO A 354 39.68 -18.23 23.88
N PHE A 355 38.68 -18.31 23.00
CA PHE A 355 38.31 -19.52 22.27
C PHE A 355 37.83 -19.18 20.85
N GLU A 356 37.92 -20.17 19.98
CA GLU A 356 37.43 -20.13 18.61
C GLU A 356 36.05 -20.79 18.52
N VAL A 357 35.22 -20.30 17.61
CA VAL A 357 33.83 -20.74 17.44
C VAL A 357 33.67 -21.45 16.11
N GLN A 358 33.41 -22.76 16.12
CA GLN A 358 33.20 -23.56 14.92
C GLN A 358 31.73 -23.99 14.83
N VAL A 359 31.02 -23.56 13.79
CA VAL A 359 29.63 -23.97 13.58
C VAL A 359 29.61 -25.33 12.90
N VAL A 360 29.04 -26.33 13.57
CA VAL A 360 28.94 -27.70 13.06
C VAL A 360 27.75 -27.84 12.13
N ASN A 361 26.60 -27.26 12.51
CA ASN A 361 25.43 -27.18 11.66
C ASN A 361 24.56 -25.99 12.08
N TYR A 362 23.87 -25.39 11.11
CA TYR A 362 22.97 -24.27 11.32
C TYR A 362 21.62 -24.57 10.67
N PHE A 363 20.53 -24.34 11.40
CA PHE A 363 19.14 -24.49 10.97
C PHE A 363 18.50 -23.11 10.90
N ASP A 364 17.89 -22.77 9.76
CA ASP A 364 17.22 -21.48 9.56
C ASP A 364 15.91 -21.39 10.33
N ASN A 365 15.15 -22.48 10.39
CA ASN A 365 13.98 -22.62 11.24
C ASN A 365 14.05 -23.98 11.94
N SER A 366 13.65 -24.02 13.21
CA SER A 366 13.83 -25.21 14.02
C SER A 366 12.81 -25.34 15.14
N THR A 367 12.66 -26.55 15.63
CA THR A 367 11.95 -26.83 16.87
C THR A 367 12.75 -27.78 17.76
N LEU A 368 12.28 -27.94 18.98
CA LEU A 368 12.92 -28.74 20.01
C LEU A 368 12.11 -30.03 20.24
N ARG A 369 12.81 -31.15 20.33
CA ARG A 369 12.22 -32.47 20.61
C ARG A 369 13.04 -33.18 21.67
N ARG A 370 12.41 -34.00 22.53
CA ARG A 370 13.15 -34.96 23.38
C ARG A 370 13.89 -35.99 22.53
N THR A 371 15.12 -36.32 22.92
CA THR A 371 15.92 -37.31 22.18
C THR A 371 15.30 -38.71 22.22
N LYS A 372 15.54 -39.50 21.17
CA LYS A 372 15.24 -40.93 21.07
C LYS A 372 16.54 -41.72 21.24
N SER A 373 16.44 -42.99 21.65
CA SER A 373 17.59 -43.88 21.87
C SER A 373 18.49 -44.10 20.65
N LYS A 374 17.99 -43.85 19.43
CA LYS A 374 18.76 -43.97 18.17
C LYS A 374 19.37 -42.66 17.68
N ASP A 375 19.09 -41.53 18.34
CA ASP A 375 19.58 -40.23 17.89
C ASP A 375 21.10 -40.14 18.09
N LYS A 376 21.84 -39.85 17.02
CA LYS A 376 23.27 -39.51 17.07
C LYS A 376 23.40 -38.01 16.95
N LEU A 377 23.63 -37.32 18.06
CA LEU A 377 23.65 -35.87 18.12
C LEU A 377 25.08 -35.35 18.37
N PRO A 378 25.47 -34.22 17.75
CA PRO A 378 26.85 -33.76 17.77
C PRO A 378 27.22 -32.97 19.04
N TYR A 379 26.26 -32.65 19.92
CA TYR A 379 26.52 -31.92 21.15
C TYR A 379 27.11 -32.84 22.24
N THR A 380 27.95 -32.27 23.11
CA THR A 380 28.62 -32.98 24.22
C THR A 380 28.44 -32.29 25.57
N LYS A 381 27.93 -31.05 25.59
CA LYS A 381 27.68 -30.24 26.79
C LYS A 381 26.48 -29.30 26.59
N GLY A 382 26.11 -28.60 27.66
CA GLY A 382 25.08 -27.57 27.69
C GLY A 382 23.70 -28.11 28.06
N ALA A 383 22.74 -27.20 28.26
CA ALA A 383 21.41 -27.56 28.74
C ALA A 383 20.68 -28.57 27.86
N ALA A 384 20.89 -28.52 26.54
CA ALA A 384 20.32 -29.50 25.62
C ALA A 384 20.87 -30.92 25.84
N PHE A 385 22.15 -31.05 26.22
CA PHE A 385 22.75 -32.32 26.61
C PHE A 385 22.15 -32.85 27.90
N ASP A 386 22.13 -32.02 28.95
CA ASP A 386 21.63 -32.39 30.27
C ASP A 386 20.13 -32.73 30.24
N SER A 387 19.36 -31.97 29.45
CA SER A 387 17.91 -32.13 29.31
C SER A 387 17.51 -33.11 28.20
N LYS A 388 18.45 -33.75 27.50
CA LYS A 388 18.14 -34.68 26.41
C LYS A 388 17.20 -34.07 25.35
N ILE A 389 17.60 -32.94 24.77
CA ILE A 389 16.87 -32.21 23.72
C ILE A 389 17.65 -32.26 22.40
N ALA A 390 16.98 -32.62 21.31
CA ALA A 390 17.47 -32.52 19.94
C ALA A 390 16.87 -31.30 19.23
N LEU A 391 17.69 -30.68 18.37
CA LEU A 391 17.23 -29.71 17.39
C LEU A 391 16.63 -30.45 16.20
N VAL A 392 15.46 -30.01 15.74
CA VAL A 392 14.76 -30.54 14.56
C VAL A 392 14.61 -29.42 13.56
N ASP A 393 15.10 -29.64 12.34
CA ASP A 393 14.95 -28.72 11.23
C ASP A 393 13.48 -28.60 10.82
N LEU A 394 13.04 -27.37 10.55
CA LEU A 394 11.72 -27.07 10.01
C LEU A 394 11.88 -26.33 8.69
N PRO A 395 10.96 -26.52 7.73
CA PRO A 395 10.92 -25.67 6.55
C PRO A 395 10.70 -24.20 6.98
N ALA A 396 11.27 -23.27 6.22
CA ALA A 396 11.01 -21.84 6.40
C ALA A 396 9.51 -21.55 6.20
N SER A 397 9.00 -20.57 6.94
CA SER A 397 7.61 -20.13 6.82
C SER A 397 7.32 -19.55 5.43
N LYS A 398 6.09 -19.71 4.94
CA LYS A 398 5.67 -19.20 3.63
C LYS A 398 5.02 -17.83 3.77
N GLY A 399 5.17 -16.97 2.77
CA GLY A 399 4.56 -15.64 2.77
C GLY A 399 3.03 -15.64 2.76
N THR A 400 2.40 -16.77 2.39
CA THR A 400 0.94 -16.96 2.47
C THR A 400 0.43 -17.35 3.86
N ASP A 401 1.32 -17.67 4.80
CA ASP A 401 0.93 -18.16 6.11
C ASP A 401 0.64 -16.98 7.05
N SER A 402 -0.61 -16.55 7.07
CA SER A 402 -1.08 -15.36 7.80
C SER A 402 -0.79 -15.38 9.31
N ASP A 403 -0.63 -16.58 9.88
CA ASP A 403 -0.41 -16.84 11.31
C ASP A 403 0.90 -17.58 11.59
N ALA A 404 1.80 -17.71 10.60
CA ALA A 404 3.07 -18.40 10.84
C ALA A 404 3.91 -17.66 11.89
N PRO A 405 4.41 -18.35 12.92
CA PRO A 405 5.34 -17.76 13.86
C PRO A 405 6.63 -17.35 13.13
N VAL A 406 7.35 -16.39 13.70
CA VAL A 406 8.69 -16.02 13.23
C VAL A 406 9.57 -17.27 13.19
N ASP A 407 10.29 -17.47 12.09
CA ASP A 407 11.25 -18.57 11.97
C ASP A 407 12.33 -18.45 13.07
N GLU A 408 12.51 -19.52 13.84
CA GLU A 408 13.45 -19.56 14.97
C GLU A 408 14.60 -20.52 14.65
N GLY A 409 15.77 -19.94 14.40
CA GLY A 409 16.98 -20.68 14.09
C GLY A 409 17.54 -21.44 15.30
N ALA A 410 18.34 -22.45 14.98
CA ALA A 410 19.14 -23.18 15.95
C ALA A 410 20.46 -23.64 15.33
N MET A 411 21.44 -23.98 16.17
CA MET A 411 22.72 -24.46 15.68
C MET A 411 23.40 -25.41 16.66
N TYR A 412 24.23 -26.29 16.08
CA TYR A 412 25.25 -26.99 16.84
C TYR A 412 26.57 -26.24 16.69
N VAL A 413 27.16 -25.82 17.80
CA VAL A 413 28.38 -25.01 17.82
C VAL A 413 29.43 -25.64 18.71
N LYS A 414 30.65 -25.73 18.21
CA LYS A 414 31.82 -26.27 18.91
C LYS A 414 32.75 -25.13 19.31
N PHE A 415 33.23 -25.16 20.56
CA PHE A 415 34.18 -24.18 21.07
C PHE A 415 35.56 -24.81 21.27
N LEU A 416 36.61 -24.14 20.81
CA LEU A 416 38.00 -24.60 20.87
C LEU A 416 38.86 -23.60 21.64
N ALA A 417 39.59 -24.01 22.66
CA ALA A 417 40.47 -23.10 23.41
C ALA A 417 41.61 -22.58 22.53
N LYS A 418 41.79 -21.26 22.49
CA LYS A 418 42.80 -20.60 21.67
C LYS A 418 44.21 -20.99 22.12
N GLY A 419 45.13 -21.17 21.18
CA GLY A 419 46.53 -21.55 21.43
C GLY A 419 46.78 -23.02 21.80
N THR A 420 45.83 -23.70 22.45
CA THR A 420 45.96 -25.14 22.80
C THR A 420 45.17 -26.06 21.88
N GLY A 421 44.16 -25.55 21.17
CA GLY A 421 43.25 -26.36 20.34
C GLY A 421 42.37 -27.32 21.14
N LYS A 422 42.33 -27.19 22.48
CA LYS A 422 41.57 -28.08 23.36
C LYS A 422 40.07 -27.91 23.10
N ASP A 423 39.38 -29.04 22.92
CA ASP A 423 37.92 -29.09 22.77
C ASP A 423 37.23 -28.69 24.08
N LEU A 424 36.47 -27.60 24.06
CA LEU A 424 35.71 -27.11 25.21
C LEU A 424 34.31 -27.73 25.28
N GLY A 425 33.85 -28.34 24.19
CA GLY A 425 32.55 -28.98 24.03
C GLY A 425 31.77 -28.44 22.84
N THR A 426 30.78 -29.23 22.42
CA THR A 426 29.79 -28.87 21.42
C THR A 426 28.45 -28.63 22.10
N TYR A 427 27.80 -27.52 21.79
CA TYR A 427 26.56 -27.05 22.39
C TYR A 427 25.45 -26.99 21.33
N ALA A 428 24.20 -27.17 21.75
CA ALA A 428 23.03 -26.98 20.90
C ALA A 428 22.28 -25.73 21.35
N LEU A 429 22.34 -24.67 20.55
CA LEU A 429 21.75 -23.38 20.86
C LEU A 429 20.52 -23.16 19.98
N SER A 430 19.43 -22.65 20.56
CA SER A 430 18.17 -22.38 19.84
C SER A 430 17.59 -21.05 20.27
N GLN A 431 17.14 -20.26 19.30
CA GLN A 431 16.46 -18.98 19.58
C GLN A 431 15.17 -19.18 20.39
N LYS A 432 14.50 -20.33 20.23
CA LYS A 432 13.28 -20.67 20.98
C LYS A 432 13.48 -20.67 22.50
N VAL A 433 14.69 -21.02 22.93
CA VAL A 433 15.08 -21.00 24.35
C VAL A 433 15.40 -19.56 24.77
N THR A 434 16.22 -18.87 23.99
CA THR A 434 16.68 -17.51 24.32
C THR A 434 15.59 -16.44 24.21
N SER A 435 14.55 -16.68 23.41
CA SER A 435 13.41 -15.77 23.20
C SER A 435 12.29 -15.92 24.23
N SER A 436 12.46 -16.81 25.23
CA SER A 436 11.48 -16.97 26.31
C SER A 436 11.46 -15.76 27.26
N PHE A 437 10.28 -15.42 27.79
CA PHE A 437 10.10 -14.31 28.74
C PHE A 437 10.49 -14.64 30.17
N GLU A 438 10.27 -15.89 30.59
CA GLU A 438 10.36 -16.25 32.01
C GLU A 438 11.81 -16.39 32.46
N GLU A 439 12.68 -16.96 31.63
CA GLU A 439 14.12 -17.07 31.86
C GLU A 439 14.88 -17.18 30.53
N PRO A 440 15.41 -16.08 29.95
CA PRO A 440 16.30 -16.18 28.80
C PRO A 440 17.58 -16.90 29.25
N PHE A 441 17.68 -18.17 28.88
CA PHE A 441 18.76 -19.05 29.29
C PHE A 441 19.98 -18.89 28.38
N GLU A 442 21.16 -18.79 28.99
CA GLU A 442 22.45 -18.80 28.29
C GLU A 442 23.28 -19.99 28.77
N ASP A 443 23.72 -20.82 27.85
CA ASP A 443 24.68 -21.89 28.15
C ASP A 443 26.01 -21.28 28.60
N GLN A 444 26.82 -22.03 29.35
CA GLN A 444 28.07 -21.53 29.90
C GLN A 444 29.27 -22.27 29.31
N VAL A 445 30.21 -21.52 28.75
CA VAL A 445 31.53 -22.00 28.31
C VAL A 445 32.57 -21.50 29.30
N THR A 446 33.32 -22.40 29.91
CA THR A 446 34.36 -22.06 30.89
C THR A 446 35.74 -22.20 30.28
N VAL A 447 36.57 -21.17 30.39
CA VAL A 447 37.98 -21.19 29.98
C VAL A 447 38.84 -20.69 31.14
N GLY A 448 39.68 -21.57 31.68
CA GLY A 448 40.42 -21.29 32.91
C GLY A 448 39.47 -21.07 34.09
N LYS A 449 39.45 -19.85 34.65
CA LYS A 449 38.54 -19.44 35.74
C LYS A 449 37.35 -18.60 35.24
N GLU A 450 37.40 -18.14 34.00
CA GLU A 450 36.39 -17.25 33.41
C GLU A 450 35.22 -18.06 32.83
N LYS A 451 34.00 -17.52 32.99
CA LYS A 451 32.77 -18.08 32.44
C LYS A 451 32.17 -17.12 31.41
N TYR A 452 31.81 -17.67 30.27
CA TYR A 452 31.19 -16.95 29.17
C TYR A 452 29.79 -17.52 28.93
N GLY A 453 28.78 -16.67 28.99
CA GLY A 453 27.44 -17.03 28.54
C GLY A 453 27.40 -17.11 27.02
N VAL A 454 26.73 -18.12 26.48
CA VAL A 454 26.57 -18.30 25.03
C VAL A 454 25.10 -18.54 24.70
N SER A 455 24.57 -17.74 23.78
CA SER A 455 23.17 -17.83 23.37
C SER A 455 22.99 -17.46 21.90
N LEU A 456 22.16 -18.23 21.18
CA LEU A 456 21.72 -17.85 19.85
C LEU A 456 20.45 -17.02 20.01
N ARG A 457 20.44 -15.79 19.49
CA ARG A 457 19.33 -14.84 19.63
C ARG A 457 19.12 -14.02 18.37
N PHE A 458 17.99 -13.32 18.30
CA PHE A 458 17.79 -12.28 17.30
C PHE A 458 18.80 -11.16 17.52
N GLN A 459 19.27 -10.55 16.43
CA GLN A 459 20.24 -9.46 16.48
C GLN A 459 19.67 -8.31 17.31
N ARG A 460 20.37 -7.92 18.39
CA ARG A 460 19.93 -6.83 19.28
C ARG A 460 20.64 -5.53 18.93
N SER A 461 19.89 -4.44 18.99
CA SER A 461 20.41 -3.08 18.89
C SER A 461 20.03 -2.30 20.14
N TYR A 462 21.01 -1.96 20.96
CA TYR A 462 20.81 -1.20 22.19
C TYR A 462 20.54 0.29 21.91
N ARG A 463 19.86 0.96 22.84
CA ARG A 463 19.43 2.35 22.78
C ARG A 463 19.87 3.10 24.04
N PRO A 464 20.10 4.43 23.94
CA PRO A 464 20.44 5.26 25.09
C PRO A 464 19.24 5.60 25.99
N TYR A 465 18.07 5.01 25.71
CA TYR A 465 16.83 5.14 26.49
C TYR A 465 16.26 3.77 26.81
N SER A 466 15.40 3.73 27.83
CA SER A 466 14.70 2.51 28.25
C SER A 466 13.19 2.70 28.20
N LEU A 467 12.50 1.62 27.84
CA LEU A 467 11.07 1.48 27.94
C LEU A 467 10.74 0.44 29.00
N ARG A 468 9.89 0.81 29.95
CA ARG A 468 9.29 -0.12 30.90
C ARG A 468 7.83 -0.32 30.57
N LEU A 469 7.39 -1.57 30.43
CA LEU A 469 5.98 -1.87 30.29
C LEU A 469 5.30 -1.78 31.65
N VAL A 470 4.32 -0.88 31.78
CA VAL A 470 3.52 -0.72 32.99
C VAL A 470 2.33 -1.67 32.93
N ASP A 471 1.61 -1.66 31.82
CA ASP A 471 0.36 -2.41 31.62
C ASP A 471 0.18 -2.71 30.12
N ALA A 472 -0.30 -3.90 29.80
CA ALA A 472 -0.67 -4.28 28.44
C ALA A 472 -2.13 -4.75 28.41
N ARG A 473 -2.92 -4.18 27.51
CA ARG A 473 -4.36 -4.44 27.43
C ARG A 473 -4.73 -4.91 26.02
N GLY A 474 -5.51 -6.00 25.95
CA GLY A 474 -6.09 -6.52 24.71
C GLY A 474 -7.60 -6.69 24.81
N ASP A 475 -8.36 -5.73 24.31
CA ASP A 475 -9.82 -5.83 24.20
C ASP A 475 -10.16 -6.83 23.11
N LYS A 476 -11.01 -7.83 23.42
CA LYS A 476 -11.51 -8.79 22.43
C LYS A 476 -12.86 -8.36 21.88
N PHE A 477 -13.18 -8.78 20.67
CA PHE A 477 -14.56 -8.66 20.21
C PHE A 477 -15.49 -9.51 21.08
N ALA A 478 -16.74 -9.05 21.22
CA ALA A 478 -17.75 -9.79 21.97
C ALA A 478 -17.91 -11.21 21.40
N ALA A 479 -17.92 -12.21 22.28
CA ALA A 479 -18.03 -13.63 21.94
C ALA A 479 -16.97 -14.15 20.96
N SER A 480 -15.77 -13.56 20.92
CA SER A 480 -14.66 -14.03 20.09
C SER A 480 -13.34 -13.98 20.84
N GLN A 481 -12.37 -14.79 20.39
CA GLN A 481 -10.96 -14.68 20.83
C GLN A 481 -10.17 -13.66 20.01
N ILE A 482 -10.79 -13.10 18.96
CA ILE A 482 -10.16 -12.09 18.10
C ILE A 482 -10.01 -10.79 18.89
N THR A 483 -8.78 -10.32 18.98
CA THR A 483 -8.45 -9.02 19.58
C THR A 483 -9.02 -7.90 18.71
N LYS A 484 -9.87 -7.06 19.32
CA LYS A 484 -10.43 -5.85 18.72
C LYS A 484 -9.43 -4.71 18.75
N ASN A 485 -8.84 -4.45 19.93
CA ASN A 485 -7.87 -3.41 20.15
C ASN A 485 -6.81 -3.90 21.13
N PHE A 486 -5.57 -3.47 20.95
CA PHE A 486 -4.53 -3.66 21.96
C PHE A 486 -3.75 -2.37 22.18
N SER A 487 -3.34 -2.18 23.44
CA SER A 487 -2.68 -0.98 23.92
C SER A 487 -1.68 -1.32 25.02
N SER A 488 -0.68 -0.47 25.18
CA SER A 488 0.39 -0.64 26.17
C SER A 488 0.70 0.72 26.79
N ASP A 489 0.72 0.76 28.12
CA ASP A 489 1.27 1.89 28.85
C ASP A 489 2.75 1.64 29.09
N VAL A 490 3.58 2.53 28.56
CA VAL A 490 5.03 2.44 28.72
C VAL A 490 5.56 3.65 29.46
N HIS A 491 6.52 3.41 30.34
CA HIS A 491 7.29 4.46 30.98
C HIS A 491 8.63 4.60 30.27
N LEU A 492 8.85 5.77 29.67
CA LEU A 492 10.01 6.09 28.84
C LEU A 492 10.98 6.96 29.64
N VAL A 493 12.23 6.52 29.72
CA VAL A 493 13.32 7.25 30.37
C VAL A 493 14.49 7.40 29.41
N ASP A 494 14.91 8.64 29.16
CA ASP A 494 16.12 9.00 28.41
C ASP A 494 16.89 10.12 29.15
N PRO A 495 17.98 9.77 29.85
CA PRO A 495 18.82 10.75 30.54
C PRO A 495 19.50 11.75 29.59
N THR A 496 19.79 11.34 28.35
CA THR A 496 20.49 12.19 27.37
C THR A 496 19.61 13.31 26.83
N ARG A 497 18.28 13.13 26.89
CA ARG A 497 17.27 14.09 26.44
C ARG A 497 16.44 14.66 27.59
N ASN A 498 16.84 14.42 28.84
CA ASN A 498 16.12 14.82 30.05
C ASN A 498 14.62 14.48 29.97
N THR A 499 14.30 13.28 29.51
CA THR A 499 12.94 12.82 29.30
C THR A 499 12.62 11.70 30.28
N ASP A 500 11.57 11.90 31.06
CA ASP A 500 10.95 10.90 31.94
C ASP A 500 9.45 11.10 31.87
N ARG A 501 8.73 10.17 31.23
CA ARG A 501 7.28 10.27 31.05
C ARG A 501 6.62 8.93 30.77
N SER A 502 5.36 8.81 31.17
CA SER A 502 4.50 7.70 30.75
C SER A 502 3.78 8.03 29.44
N VAL A 503 3.66 7.04 28.56
CA VAL A 503 3.04 7.17 27.25
C VAL A 503 2.11 5.98 27.02
N HIS A 504 0.90 6.28 26.56
CA HIS A 504 -0.05 5.29 26.10
C HIS A 504 0.16 5.02 24.60
N ILE A 505 0.44 3.78 24.22
CA ILE A 505 0.60 3.33 22.84
C ILE A 505 -0.54 2.39 22.50
N TRP A 506 -1.32 2.69 21.47
CA TRP A 506 -2.44 1.86 21.01
C TRP A 506 -2.50 1.83 19.49
N MET A 507 -3.42 1.03 18.95
CA MET A 507 -3.57 0.89 17.49
C MET A 507 -3.72 2.25 16.80
N ASN A 508 -2.92 2.47 15.74
CA ASN A 508 -2.85 3.70 14.96
C ASN A 508 -2.40 4.98 15.70
N ASN A 509 -2.03 4.92 16.99
CA ASN A 509 -1.28 6.01 17.62
C ASN A 509 0.02 5.48 18.24
N PRO A 510 1.10 5.48 17.43
CA PRO A 510 2.40 5.03 17.90
C PRO A 510 3.08 6.07 18.77
N LEU A 511 4.00 5.61 19.63
CA LEU A 511 5.00 6.49 20.24
C LEU A 511 6.06 6.84 19.20
N ARG A 512 6.38 8.13 19.05
CA ARG A 512 7.50 8.58 18.22
C ARG A 512 8.55 9.24 19.11
N PHE A 513 9.73 8.63 19.18
CA PHE A 513 10.81 9.06 20.06
C PHE A 513 12.17 8.75 19.47
N ALA A 514 13.14 9.66 19.62
CA ALA A 514 14.52 9.50 19.17
C ALA A 514 14.70 9.05 17.70
N GLY A 515 13.79 9.45 16.80
CA GLY A 515 13.83 9.09 15.38
C GLY A 515 13.18 7.73 15.04
N GLU A 516 12.66 7.02 16.03
CA GLU A 516 11.97 5.75 15.89
C GLU A 516 10.46 5.91 16.14
N THR A 517 9.67 5.01 15.54
CA THR A 517 8.23 4.94 15.75
C THR A 517 7.85 3.55 16.25
N PHE A 518 7.22 3.50 17.42
CA PHE A 518 6.81 2.28 18.13
C PHE A 518 5.32 2.05 17.89
N TYR A 519 5.00 1.15 16.97
CA TYR A 519 3.65 0.70 16.68
C TYR A 519 3.30 -0.51 17.52
N GLN A 520 2.05 -0.58 17.93
CA GLN A 520 1.51 -1.81 18.47
C GLN A 520 1.45 -2.89 17.37
N SER A 521 2.14 -4.02 17.57
CA SER A 521 2.15 -5.14 16.63
C SER A 521 1.61 -6.45 17.20
N GLY A 522 1.62 -6.63 18.52
CA GLY A 522 1.09 -7.84 19.13
C GLY A 522 0.93 -7.74 20.64
N PHE A 523 0.18 -8.70 21.17
CA PHE A 523 -0.15 -8.83 22.59
C PHE A 523 -0.33 -10.32 22.92
N GLY A 524 -0.02 -10.70 24.15
CA GLY A 524 -0.41 -12.00 24.68
C GLY A 524 -0.28 -12.06 26.19
N SER A 525 -0.73 -13.17 26.75
CA SER A 525 -0.62 -13.45 28.18
C SER A 525 0.51 -14.43 28.43
N LEU A 526 1.41 -14.09 29.36
CA LEU A 526 2.48 -14.97 29.82
C LEU A 526 1.98 -15.91 30.91
N SER A 527 1.17 -15.38 31.82
CA SER A 527 0.49 -16.14 32.89
C SER A 527 -0.92 -15.59 33.11
N GLN A 528 -1.67 -16.14 34.06
CA GLN A 528 -2.98 -15.56 34.45
C GLN A 528 -2.90 -14.11 34.95
N THR A 529 -1.71 -13.59 35.27
CA THR A 529 -1.52 -12.29 35.94
C THR A 529 -0.49 -11.39 35.27
N LYS A 530 0.16 -11.86 34.20
CA LYS A 530 1.19 -11.08 33.50
C LYS A 530 0.96 -11.17 32.02
N ASP A 531 0.73 -10.01 31.43
CA ASP A 531 0.64 -9.86 30.00
C ASP A 531 1.95 -9.34 29.41
N TYR A 532 2.02 -9.38 28.08
CA TYR A 532 3.16 -8.87 27.33
C TYR A 532 2.72 -8.16 26.05
N THR A 533 3.57 -7.26 25.59
CA THR A 533 3.40 -6.53 24.34
C THR A 533 4.52 -6.82 23.38
N ILE A 534 4.20 -6.77 22.08
CA ILE A 534 5.16 -6.70 21.00
C ILE A 534 4.90 -5.38 20.28
N LEU A 535 5.93 -4.55 20.24
CA LEU A 535 5.95 -3.29 19.51
C LEU A 535 6.81 -3.47 18.25
N SER A 536 6.28 -3.08 17.10
CA SER A 536 7.09 -2.89 15.89
C SER A 536 7.77 -1.53 15.97
N VAL A 537 9.09 -1.51 15.86
CA VAL A 537 9.92 -0.31 16.00
C VAL A 537 10.53 0.01 14.65
N VAL A 538 10.07 1.10 14.05
CA VAL A 538 10.45 1.47 12.69
C VAL A 538 11.22 2.78 12.69
N THR A 539 12.40 2.77 12.10
CA THR A 539 13.16 3.96 11.74
C THR A 539 12.82 4.31 10.30
N ASN A 540 11.81 5.15 10.08
CA ASN A 540 11.38 5.55 8.73
C ASN A 540 11.62 7.05 8.46
N THR A 541 12.81 7.30 7.92
CA THR A 541 13.28 8.48 7.18
C THR A 541 12.31 9.20 6.22
N GLY A 542 11.46 8.43 5.55
CA GLY A 542 10.78 8.86 4.34
C GLY A 542 9.26 8.81 4.42
N TRP A 543 8.68 8.57 5.61
CA TRP A 543 7.27 8.24 5.71
C TRP A 543 6.30 9.34 5.23
N MET A 544 6.73 10.62 5.21
CA MET A 544 5.94 11.72 4.63
C MET A 544 5.95 11.75 3.11
N ILE A 545 6.96 11.16 2.47
CA ILE A 545 7.17 11.27 1.02
C ILE A 545 5.94 10.81 0.25
N PRO A 546 5.30 9.65 0.55
CA PRO A 546 4.09 9.23 -0.14
C PRO A 546 2.93 10.21 0.03
N TYR A 547 2.70 10.74 1.24
CA TYR A 547 1.62 11.71 1.49
C TYR A 547 1.79 12.99 0.68
N VAL A 548 3.00 13.56 0.69
CA VAL A 548 3.33 14.79 -0.02
C VAL A 548 3.29 14.57 -1.54
N ALA A 549 3.87 13.47 -2.02
CA ALA A 549 3.85 13.09 -3.44
C ALA A 549 2.42 12.91 -3.96
N CYS A 550 1.55 12.20 -3.22
CA CYS A 550 0.14 12.05 -3.57
C CYS A 550 -0.58 13.39 -3.66
N MET A 551 -0.30 14.34 -2.75
CA MET A 551 -0.88 15.68 -2.82
C MET A 551 -0.37 16.48 -4.02
N ILE A 552 0.91 16.38 -4.35
CA ILE A 552 1.49 16.96 -5.56
C ILE A 552 0.79 16.41 -6.81
N VAL A 553 0.63 15.09 -6.92
CA VAL A 553 -0.07 14.44 -8.03
C VAL A 553 -1.53 14.88 -8.10
N ALA A 554 -2.25 14.85 -6.97
CA ALA A 554 -3.67 15.20 -6.91
C ALA A 554 -3.92 16.65 -7.36
N ILE A 555 -3.15 17.61 -6.84
CA ILE A 555 -3.24 19.02 -7.23
C ILE A 555 -2.80 19.22 -8.69
N GLY A 556 -1.76 18.51 -9.13
CA GLY A 556 -1.35 18.48 -10.52
C GLY A 556 -2.45 18.00 -11.47
N LEU A 557 -3.16 16.92 -11.10
CA LEU A 557 -4.29 16.38 -11.86
C LEU A 557 -5.48 17.34 -11.89
N VAL A 558 -5.88 17.87 -10.73
CA VAL A 558 -6.98 18.85 -10.63
C VAL A 558 -6.65 20.09 -11.46
N SER A 559 -5.45 20.65 -11.32
CA SER A 559 -5.04 21.84 -12.10
C SER A 559 -4.98 21.55 -13.59
N HIS A 560 -4.43 20.40 -14.01
CA HIS A 560 -4.37 20.02 -15.42
C HIS A 560 -5.75 19.83 -16.03
N PHE A 561 -6.65 19.17 -15.30
CA PHE A 561 -8.04 19.01 -15.69
C PHE A 561 -8.75 20.35 -15.84
N LEU A 562 -8.67 21.23 -14.82
CA LEU A 562 -9.30 22.55 -14.85
C LEU A 562 -8.76 23.43 -15.98
N ILE A 563 -7.45 23.44 -16.23
CA ILE A 563 -6.84 24.17 -17.36
C ILE A 563 -7.35 23.63 -18.71
N THR A 564 -7.50 22.31 -18.83
CA THR A 564 -7.96 21.69 -20.07
C THR A 564 -9.45 21.92 -20.29
N LEU A 565 -10.26 21.82 -19.24
CA LEU A 565 -11.68 22.14 -19.25
C LEU A 565 -11.92 23.60 -19.61
N ALA A 566 -11.21 24.55 -18.97
CA ALA A 566 -11.35 25.98 -19.26
C ALA A 566 -11.05 26.29 -20.73
N ARG A 567 -10.01 25.67 -21.31
CA ARG A 567 -9.69 25.82 -22.75
C ARG A 567 -10.74 25.21 -23.66
N PHE A 568 -11.25 24.03 -23.31
CA PHE A 568 -12.33 23.40 -24.06
C PHE A 568 -13.56 24.33 -24.08
N LEU A 569 -13.98 24.82 -22.91
CA LEU A 569 -15.10 25.75 -22.79
C LEU A 569 -14.86 27.05 -23.57
N GLN A 570 -13.67 27.65 -23.47
CA GLN A 570 -13.32 28.85 -24.25
C GLN A 570 -13.43 28.61 -25.75
N LYS A 571 -12.88 27.50 -26.25
CA LYS A 571 -12.97 27.16 -27.68
C LYS A 571 -14.40 26.94 -28.14
N THR A 572 -15.23 26.28 -27.32
CA THR A 572 -16.65 26.08 -27.64
C THR A 572 -17.40 27.42 -27.68
N LEU A 573 -17.12 28.33 -26.75
CA LEU A 573 -17.72 29.67 -26.74
C LEU A 573 -17.27 30.53 -27.93
N GLU A 574 -16.01 30.41 -28.35
CA GLU A 574 -15.47 31.08 -29.53
C GLU A 574 -16.11 30.54 -30.82
N SER A 575 -16.25 29.22 -30.98
CA SER A 575 -16.91 28.63 -32.14
C SER A 575 -18.38 29.03 -32.26
N ASP A 576 -19.10 29.11 -31.13
CA ASP A 576 -20.50 29.55 -31.12
C ASP A 576 -20.61 31.04 -31.49
N ARG A 577 -19.66 31.88 -31.04
CA ARG A 577 -19.61 33.30 -31.43
C ARG A 577 -19.33 33.48 -32.92
N GLU A 578 -18.39 32.73 -33.48
CA GLU A 578 -18.09 32.79 -34.91
C GLU A 578 -19.30 32.37 -35.75
N PHE A 579 -19.99 31.28 -35.36
CA PHE A 579 -21.21 30.82 -36.02
C PHE A 579 -22.33 31.86 -35.98
N ILE A 580 -22.60 32.44 -34.80
CA ILE A 580 -23.63 33.50 -34.64
C ILE A 580 -23.27 34.75 -35.46
N SER A 581 -21.98 35.14 -35.51
CA SER A 581 -21.53 36.29 -36.29
C SER A 581 -21.66 36.07 -37.81
N ALA A 582 -21.39 34.85 -38.28
CA ALA A 582 -21.55 34.47 -39.67
C ALA A 582 -23.02 34.42 -40.08
N GLU A 583 -23.91 33.94 -39.19
CA GLU A 583 -25.36 33.87 -39.43
C GLU A 583 -26.02 35.27 -39.39
N ALA A 584 -25.54 36.16 -38.51
CA ALA A 584 -25.96 37.57 -38.47
C ALA A 584 -25.56 38.38 -39.72
N LEU A 585 -24.49 37.98 -40.42
CA LEU A 585 -24.03 38.56 -41.68
C LEU A 585 -24.86 38.11 -42.90
N VAL A 586 -25.78 37.15 -42.74
CA VAL A 586 -26.59 36.55 -43.83
C VAL A 586 -28.06 37.02 -43.81
N LEU A 587 -28.45 37.96 -42.94
CA LEU A 587 -29.79 38.55 -42.97
C LEU A 587 -30.01 39.43 -44.23
N PRO A 588 -31.10 39.24 -45.00
CA PRO A 588 -31.34 39.98 -46.23
C PRO A 588 -31.96 41.35 -45.92
N GLY A 589 -31.21 42.44 -46.16
CA GLY A 589 -31.78 43.78 -46.05
C GLY A 589 -30.80 44.93 -45.89
N SER A 590 -29.81 45.08 -46.78
CA SER A 590 -29.23 46.39 -47.14
C SER A 590 -28.38 46.27 -48.40
N PRO A 591 -28.42 47.26 -49.32
CA PRO A 591 -27.80 47.15 -50.64
C PRO A 591 -26.28 47.22 -50.54
N ALA A 592 -25.61 46.23 -51.12
CA ALA A 592 -24.16 46.27 -51.33
C ALA A 592 -23.82 47.21 -52.48
N MET A 593 -22.93 48.18 -52.24
CA MET A 593 -22.15 48.85 -53.29
C MET A 593 -20.97 47.96 -53.72
N PRO A 594 -20.58 47.98 -55.00
CA PRO A 594 -19.64 46.99 -55.54
C PRO A 594 -18.20 47.47 -55.44
N SER A 595 -17.28 46.58 -55.04
CA SER A 595 -15.91 46.64 -55.57
C SER A 595 -15.20 45.28 -55.50
N GLY A 596 -15.00 44.68 -56.68
CA GLY A 596 -13.79 43.93 -57.03
C GLY A 596 -13.67 42.49 -56.54
N LYS A 597 -14.14 41.52 -57.34
CA LYS A 597 -13.62 40.14 -57.32
C LYS A 597 -12.94 39.80 -58.65
N ARG A 598 -11.65 39.50 -58.56
CA ARG A 598 -10.97 38.58 -59.48
C ARG A 598 -11.44 37.14 -59.17
N GLY A 599 -11.75 36.38 -60.22
CA GLY A 599 -11.26 35.01 -60.34
C GLY A 599 -12.18 33.84 -59.97
N ARG A 600 -13.14 33.56 -60.86
CA ARG A 600 -13.42 32.26 -61.51
C ARG A 600 -13.70 30.97 -60.68
N SER A 601 -15.00 30.72 -60.55
CA SER A 601 -15.76 29.46 -60.72
C SER A 601 -15.06 28.11 -61.00
N GLN A 602 -15.54 27.05 -60.35
CA GLN A 602 -16.43 26.06 -61.00
C GLN A 602 -17.32 25.28 -59.99
N PRO A 603 -18.56 24.89 -60.37
CA PRO A 603 -19.51 24.17 -59.52
C PRO A 603 -19.62 22.67 -59.89
N SER A 604 -19.91 21.82 -58.91
CA SER A 604 -20.44 20.46 -59.16
C SER A 604 -21.60 20.14 -58.23
N THR A 605 -22.63 19.55 -58.83
CA THR A 605 -24.01 19.30 -58.41
C THR A 605 -24.21 18.06 -57.54
N ALA A 606 -25.07 18.16 -56.51
CA ALA A 606 -26.05 17.14 -56.07
C ALA A 606 -27.01 17.74 -54.99
N PRO A 607 -28.28 17.31 -54.89
CA PRO A 607 -29.29 17.93 -54.01
C PRO A 607 -29.15 17.51 -52.54
N PRO A 608 -29.72 18.25 -51.58
CA PRO A 608 -29.64 17.89 -50.17
C PRO A 608 -30.60 16.74 -49.85
N SER A 609 -30.07 15.57 -49.47
CA SER A 609 -30.88 14.60 -48.71
C SER A 609 -30.95 15.06 -47.26
N GLU A 610 -32.18 15.34 -46.81
CA GLU A 610 -32.55 15.59 -45.43
C GLU A 610 -31.92 14.56 -44.48
N ALA A 611 -31.01 15.02 -43.62
CA ALA A 611 -30.63 14.29 -42.41
C ALA A 611 -30.00 15.24 -41.39
N ALA A 612 -30.82 16.13 -40.82
CA ALA A 612 -30.58 16.71 -39.51
C ALA A 612 -31.61 16.11 -38.52
N PRO A 613 -31.35 16.03 -37.20
CA PRO A 613 -30.12 15.66 -36.51
C PRO A 613 -30.46 14.70 -35.35
N ILE A 614 -30.38 13.38 -35.57
CA ILE A 614 -30.75 12.37 -34.54
C ILE A 614 -29.82 12.46 -33.30
N TRP A 615 -28.62 13.03 -33.45
CA TRP A 615 -27.64 13.15 -32.36
C TRP A 615 -27.87 14.32 -31.38
N LYS A 616 -28.65 15.36 -31.74
CA LYS A 616 -28.95 16.48 -30.82
C LYS A 616 -30.07 16.14 -29.81
N THR A 617 -31.04 15.33 -30.23
CA THR A 617 -32.14 14.86 -29.36
C THR A 617 -31.68 13.80 -28.36
N PHE A 618 -30.68 12.98 -28.73
CA PHE A 618 -30.12 11.93 -27.86
C PHE A 618 -29.40 12.48 -26.60
N ASN A 619 -28.78 13.67 -26.67
CA ASN A 619 -28.06 14.26 -25.51
C ASN A 619 -28.95 14.96 -24.48
N ILE A 620 -30.17 15.36 -24.85
CA ILE A 620 -31.10 16.09 -23.95
C ILE A 620 -31.95 15.10 -23.14
N ILE A 621 -32.35 13.99 -23.74
CA ILE A 621 -33.14 12.94 -23.07
C ILE A 621 -32.28 12.18 -22.04
N PHE A 622 -30.99 11.99 -22.31
CA PHE A 622 -30.11 11.20 -21.43
C PHE A 622 -29.49 11.99 -20.25
N SER A 623 -29.49 13.32 -20.27
CA SER A 623 -28.88 14.12 -19.18
C SER A 623 -29.88 14.63 -18.14
N GLY A 624 -31.11 14.97 -18.53
CA GLY A 624 -32.19 15.34 -17.60
C GLY A 624 -33.11 14.17 -17.22
N GLY A 625 -33.47 13.35 -18.21
CA GLY A 625 -34.36 12.19 -18.04
C GLY A 625 -33.73 11.07 -17.23
N ALA A 626 -32.42 10.80 -17.42
CA ALA A 626 -31.72 9.77 -16.65
C ALA A 626 -31.53 10.17 -15.18
N VAL A 627 -31.37 11.47 -14.88
CA VAL A 627 -31.25 11.96 -13.50
C VAL A 627 -32.59 11.95 -12.79
N LEU A 628 -33.67 12.36 -13.46
CA LEU A 628 -35.04 12.24 -12.92
C LEU A 628 -35.46 10.77 -12.77
N ALA A 629 -35.12 9.91 -13.73
CA ALA A 629 -35.34 8.47 -13.63
C ALA A 629 -34.50 7.85 -12.52
N ALA A 630 -33.24 8.24 -12.37
CA ALA A 630 -32.39 7.78 -11.26
C ALA A 630 -32.90 8.27 -9.91
N SER A 631 -33.41 9.51 -9.84
CA SER A 631 -34.02 10.07 -8.62
C SER A 631 -35.33 9.37 -8.29
N LEU A 632 -36.16 9.07 -9.29
CA LEU A 632 -37.40 8.33 -9.10
C LEU A 632 -37.12 6.87 -8.72
N VAL A 633 -36.15 6.23 -9.36
CA VAL A 633 -35.66 4.89 -9.01
C VAL A 633 -35.09 4.89 -7.60
N PHE A 634 -34.34 5.92 -7.20
CA PHE A 634 -33.83 6.07 -5.84
C PHE A 634 -34.96 6.27 -4.82
N VAL A 635 -35.99 7.06 -5.13
CA VAL A 635 -37.16 7.27 -4.28
C VAL A 635 -38.02 6.01 -4.18
N VAL A 636 -38.21 5.27 -5.27
CA VAL A 636 -38.89 3.97 -5.29
C VAL A 636 -38.07 2.92 -4.55
N TRP A 637 -36.75 2.92 -4.71
CA TRP A 637 -35.83 2.05 -3.98
C TRP A 637 -35.82 2.37 -2.47
N LEU A 638 -35.86 3.65 -2.11
CA LEU A 638 -35.97 4.13 -0.73
C LEU A 638 -37.34 3.77 -0.13
N MET A 639 -38.44 3.94 -0.88
CA MET A 639 -39.77 3.50 -0.47
C MET A 639 -39.88 1.98 -0.34
N TYR A 640 -39.23 1.21 -1.22
CA TYR A 640 -39.14 -0.24 -1.12
C TYR A 640 -38.40 -0.68 0.15
N TRP A 641 -37.35 0.07 0.53
CA TRP A 641 -36.61 -0.15 1.78
C TRP A 641 -37.39 0.25 3.04
N LEU A 642 -38.19 1.33 2.95
CA LEU A 642 -39.00 1.85 4.05
C LEU A 642 -40.35 1.13 4.21
N SER A 643 -40.82 0.41 3.19
CA SER A 643 -42.10 -0.29 3.23
C SER A 643 -41.98 -1.59 4.03
N PRO A 644 -42.68 -1.73 5.17
CA PRO A 644 -42.69 -2.97 5.93
C PRO A 644 -43.31 -4.08 5.07
N GLN A 645 -42.50 -5.09 4.74
CA GLN A 645 -42.94 -6.27 4.01
C GLN A 645 -44.03 -6.97 4.84
N LYS A 646 -45.28 -6.99 4.32
CA LYS A 646 -46.37 -7.74 4.92
C LYS A 646 -46.19 -9.22 4.57
N PHE A 647 -45.83 -10.03 5.56
CA PHE A 647 -45.62 -11.47 5.38
C PHE A 647 -46.95 -12.24 5.55
N THR A 648 -47.26 -13.14 4.62
CA THR A 648 -48.38 -14.08 4.69
C THR A 648 -47.98 -15.32 5.51
N ASN A 649 -48.71 -15.58 6.60
CA ASN A 649 -48.43 -16.61 7.63
C ASN A 649 -48.63 -18.09 7.19
N LYS A 650 -48.29 -18.50 5.96
CA LYS A 650 -48.51 -19.90 5.52
C LYS A 650 -47.26 -20.73 5.19
N GLU A 651 -46.08 -20.12 5.12
CA GLU A 651 -44.81 -20.83 4.90
C GLU A 651 -43.72 -20.31 5.84
N MET A 652 -42.70 -21.13 6.12
CA MET A 652 -41.55 -20.72 6.92
C MET A 652 -40.80 -19.58 6.21
N ASN A 653 -40.72 -18.42 6.86
CA ASN A 653 -40.14 -17.22 6.26
C ASN A 653 -38.60 -17.29 6.27
N LEU A 654 -38.03 -18.01 5.30
CA LEU A 654 -36.59 -18.09 5.08
C LEU A 654 -35.96 -16.71 4.90
N ALA A 655 -36.64 -15.77 4.26
CA ALA A 655 -36.17 -14.40 4.08
C ALA A 655 -36.15 -13.58 5.38
N GLY A 656 -37.03 -13.89 6.33
CA GLY A 656 -37.02 -13.33 7.68
C GLY A 656 -35.91 -13.92 8.53
N PHE A 657 -35.78 -15.26 8.52
CA PHE A 657 -34.71 -15.96 9.22
C PHE A 657 -33.33 -15.53 8.73
N SER A 658 -33.15 -15.36 7.41
CA SER A 658 -31.89 -14.95 6.80
C SER A 658 -31.40 -13.57 7.24
N ARG A 659 -32.31 -12.68 7.66
CA ARG A 659 -32.03 -11.33 8.15
C ARG A 659 -31.81 -11.24 9.66
N LEU A 660 -32.06 -12.31 10.41
CA LEU A 660 -31.85 -12.30 11.85
C LEU A 660 -30.38 -11.97 12.16
N PRO A 661 -30.11 -10.97 13.02
CA PRO A 661 -28.74 -10.64 13.39
C PRO A 661 -28.18 -11.75 14.27
N VAL A 662 -27.01 -12.25 13.91
CA VAL A 662 -26.20 -13.18 14.71
C VAL A 662 -24.84 -12.57 14.95
N LEU A 663 -24.34 -12.70 16.18
CA LEU A 663 -22.97 -12.35 16.53
C LEU A 663 -22.08 -13.56 16.25
N ASP A 664 -21.18 -13.44 15.29
CA ASP A 664 -20.22 -14.49 14.96
C ASP A 664 -18.88 -13.84 14.59
N ASP A 665 -17.80 -14.34 15.19
CA ASP A 665 -16.46 -13.74 15.17
C ASP A 665 -16.44 -12.23 15.44
N GLY A 666 -17.23 -11.79 16.42
CA GLY A 666 -17.22 -10.39 16.84
C GLY A 666 -18.00 -9.42 15.96
N ARG A 667 -18.57 -9.88 14.84
CA ARG A 667 -19.36 -9.07 13.93
C ARG A 667 -20.82 -9.49 13.99
N VAL A 668 -21.71 -8.51 14.17
CA VAL A 668 -23.14 -8.70 13.92
C VAL A 668 -23.35 -8.80 12.41
N LYS A 669 -23.80 -9.97 11.94
CA LYS A 669 -24.11 -10.22 10.53
C LYS A 669 -25.47 -10.91 10.39
N PRO A 670 -26.10 -10.84 9.21
CA PRO A 670 -27.31 -11.62 8.95
C PRO A 670 -27.01 -13.12 9.03
N MET A 671 -27.98 -13.91 9.49
CA MET A 671 -27.91 -15.38 9.53
C MET A 671 -27.53 -15.99 8.17
N ASP A 672 -27.94 -15.37 7.06
CA ASP A 672 -27.54 -15.78 5.70
C ASP A 672 -26.02 -15.79 5.51
N SER A 673 -25.33 -14.77 6.03
CA SER A 673 -23.88 -14.64 5.91
C SER A 673 -23.16 -15.72 6.72
N LEU A 674 -23.67 -16.05 7.91
CA LEU A 674 -23.16 -17.18 8.69
C LEU A 674 -23.32 -18.48 7.89
N ALA A 675 -24.53 -18.76 7.41
CA ALA A 675 -24.86 -19.98 6.69
C ALA A 675 -23.99 -20.20 5.45
N ARG A 676 -23.83 -19.16 4.61
CA ARG A 676 -23.00 -19.22 3.40
C ARG A 676 -21.52 -19.45 3.74
N ASN A 677 -21.01 -18.77 4.77
CA ASN A 677 -19.62 -18.93 5.18
C ASN A 677 -19.36 -20.35 5.72
N SER A 678 -20.23 -20.86 6.60
CA SER A 678 -20.12 -22.22 7.11
C SER A 678 -20.18 -23.26 5.98
N ALA A 679 -21.14 -23.12 5.05
CA ALA A 679 -21.27 -24.03 3.91
C ALA A 679 -20.05 -23.99 2.98
N ARG A 680 -19.49 -22.80 2.74
CA ARG A 680 -18.27 -22.63 1.93
C ARG A 680 -17.05 -23.27 2.60
N THR A 681 -16.86 -23.04 3.89
CA THR A 681 -15.75 -23.63 4.65
C THR A 681 -15.84 -25.15 4.66
N MET A 682 -17.04 -25.72 4.85
CA MET A 682 -17.22 -27.17 4.89
C MET A 682 -17.15 -27.84 3.51
N SER A 683 -17.59 -27.17 2.44
CA SER A 683 -17.63 -27.76 1.09
C SER A 683 -16.34 -27.58 0.29
N GLY A 684 -15.45 -26.70 0.72
CA GLY A 684 -14.26 -26.30 -0.04
C GLY A 684 -14.57 -25.62 -1.38
N SER A 685 -15.85 -25.28 -1.63
CA SER A 685 -16.33 -24.79 -2.91
C SER A 685 -16.91 -23.38 -2.77
N PHE A 686 -16.67 -22.52 -3.77
CA PHE A 686 -17.18 -21.14 -3.81
C PHE A 686 -18.71 -21.05 -4.03
N TYR A 687 -19.42 -22.17 -4.16
CA TYR A 687 -20.86 -22.16 -4.38
C TYR A 687 -21.63 -21.85 -3.08
N GLU A 688 -22.48 -20.82 -3.12
CA GLU A 688 -23.35 -20.41 -1.99
C GLU A 688 -24.52 -21.37 -1.71
N ARG A 689 -24.47 -22.59 -2.24
CA ARG A 689 -25.57 -23.56 -2.20
C ARG A 689 -25.09 -24.95 -1.88
N VAL A 690 -25.85 -25.63 -1.01
CA VAL A 690 -25.61 -27.02 -0.61
C VAL A 690 -26.36 -27.96 -1.56
N LYS A 691 -25.79 -29.12 -1.87
CA LYS A 691 -26.46 -30.13 -2.70
C LYS A 691 -27.15 -31.17 -1.83
N ASP A 692 -28.35 -31.54 -2.21
CA ASP A 692 -29.00 -32.73 -1.67
C ASP A 692 -28.57 -34.02 -2.41
N ASP A 693 -29.15 -35.14 -1.99
CA ASP A 693 -28.91 -36.46 -2.56
C ASP A 693 -29.18 -36.53 -4.06
N ASP A 694 -30.19 -35.79 -4.54
CA ASP A 694 -30.60 -35.69 -5.94
C ASP A 694 -29.76 -34.69 -6.74
N GLY A 695 -28.81 -34.00 -6.10
CA GLY A 695 -27.94 -33.00 -6.71
C GLY A 695 -28.58 -31.62 -6.91
N LYS A 696 -29.77 -31.39 -6.36
CA LYS A 696 -30.47 -30.10 -6.37
C LYS A 696 -29.75 -29.12 -5.44
N ARG A 697 -29.64 -27.86 -5.87
CA ARG A 697 -28.95 -26.79 -5.13
C ARG A 697 -29.91 -26.06 -4.19
N ILE A 698 -29.68 -26.19 -2.90
CA ILE A 698 -30.45 -25.63 -1.78
C ILE A 698 -29.73 -24.40 -1.22
N ALA A 699 -30.47 -23.42 -0.72
CA ALA A 699 -29.88 -22.23 -0.12
C ALA A 699 -29.10 -22.59 1.14
N ALA A 700 -27.93 -21.99 1.35
CA ALA A 700 -27.14 -22.25 2.56
C ALA A 700 -27.93 -21.94 3.84
N VAL A 701 -28.75 -20.89 3.83
CA VAL A 701 -29.59 -20.53 4.98
C VAL A 701 -30.67 -21.56 5.30
N GLU A 702 -31.20 -22.24 4.29
CA GLU A 702 -32.16 -23.35 4.44
C GLU A 702 -31.45 -24.57 5.00
N TRP A 703 -30.28 -24.93 4.47
CA TRP A 703 -29.42 -25.97 5.04
C TRP A 703 -29.09 -25.73 6.52
N LEU A 704 -28.67 -24.51 6.87
CA LEU A 704 -28.33 -24.18 8.25
C LEU A 704 -29.55 -24.32 9.15
N LEU A 705 -30.69 -23.81 8.70
CA LEU A 705 -31.94 -23.87 9.43
C LEU A 705 -32.39 -25.33 9.68
N ASP A 706 -32.43 -26.14 8.64
CA ASP A 706 -32.76 -27.56 8.74
C ASP A 706 -31.78 -28.30 9.67
N THR A 707 -30.50 -27.91 9.67
CA THR A 707 -29.48 -28.49 10.56
C THR A 707 -29.72 -28.11 12.02
N ILE A 708 -29.95 -26.82 12.32
CA ILE A 708 -30.17 -26.37 13.71
C ILE A 708 -31.50 -26.85 14.29
N THR A 709 -32.52 -27.06 13.44
CA THR A 709 -33.82 -27.61 13.87
C THR A 709 -33.88 -29.13 13.84
N ALA A 710 -32.79 -29.81 13.49
CA ALA A 710 -32.73 -31.26 13.32
C ALA A 710 -33.83 -31.81 12.37
N SER A 711 -34.13 -31.06 11.31
CA SER A 711 -35.09 -31.43 10.27
C SER A 711 -34.68 -32.74 9.60
N PRO A 712 -35.62 -33.65 9.27
CA PRO A 712 -35.31 -34.84 8.49
C PRO A 712 -34.66 -34.53 7.14
N ALA A 713 -34.90 -33.34 6.58
CA ALA A 713 -34.27 -32.88 5.34
C ALA A 713 -32.75 -32.73 5.48
N ALA A 714 -32.25 -32.37 6.67
CA ALA A 714 -30.82 -32.18 6.93
C ALA A 714 -29.97 -33.41 6.61
N LYS A 715 -30.54 -34.61 6.80
CA LYS A 715 -29.88 -35.90 6.52
C LYS A 715 -29.62 -36.16 5.03
N LYS A 716 -30.34 -35.46 4.15
CA LYS A 716 -30.21 -35.60 2.69
C LYS A 716 -29.14 -34.69 2.10
N TYR A 717 -28.52 -33.84 2.91
CA TYR A 717 -27.53 -32.88 2.44
C TYR A 717 -26.14 -33.49 2.44
N LYS A 718 -25.45 -33.39 1.31
CA LYS A 718 -24.08 -33.91 1.11
C LYS A 718 -23.04 -32.96 1.70
N LEU A 719 -23.23 -32.52 2.94
CA LEU A 719 -22.34 -31.62 3.64
C LEU A 719 -22.29 -31.99 5.12
N PHE A 720 -21.20 -32.65 5.53
CA PHE A 720 -20.95 -33.04 6.91
C PHE A 720 -19.48 -32.78 7.24
N LYS A 721 -19.20 -32.45 8.50
CA LYS A 721 -17.84 -32.29 9.03
C LYS A 721 -17.62 -33.35 10.09
N ILE A 722 -16.51 -34.07 10.00
CA ILE A 722 -16.10 -35.05 11.00
C ILE A 722 -15.08 -34.36 11.90
N GLU A 723 -15.42 -34.22 13.18
CA GLU A 723 -14.53 -33.57 14.17
C GLU A 723 -13.80 -34.58 15.07
N SER A 724 -14.21 -35.85 15.05
CA SER A 724 -13.53 -36.91 15.80
C SER A 724 -12.19 -37.24 15.13
N PRO A 725 -11.04 -37.04 15.82
CA PRO A 725 -9.72 -37.39 15.28
C PRO A 725 -9.62 -38.86 14.90
N GLU A 726 -10.23 -39.74 15.71
CA GLU A 726 -10.24 -41.20 15.49
C GLU A 726 -10.97 -41.58 14.21
N VAL A 727 -12.10 -40.91 13.90
CA VAL A 727 -12.87 -41.17 12.69
C VAL A 727 -12.17 -40.59 11.46
N VAL A 728 -11.55 -39.42 11.58
CA VAL A 728 -10.74 -38.83 10.51
C VAL A 728 -9.56 -39.74 10.16
N GLU A 729 -8.82 -40.22 11.16
CA GLU A 729 -7.68 -41.14 10.98
C GLU A 729 -8.11 -42.49 10.37
N THR A 730 -9.32 -42.95 10.69
CA THR A 730 -9.88 -44.20 10.13
C THR A 730 -10.31 -44.05 8.67
N LEU A 731 -10.78 -42.87 8.26
CA LEU A 731 -11.29 -42.61 6.91
C LEU A 731 -10.21 -42.22 5.90
N GLY A 732 -8.98 -41.95 6.35
CA GLY A 732 -7.81 -41.62 5.53
C GLY A 732 -7.56 -40.13 5.42
#